data_AF-A0A8H6ULA0-F1
#
_entry.id   AF-A0A8H6ULA0-F1
#
_cell.length_a   1.000
_cell.length_b   1.000
_cell.length_c   1.000
_cell.angle_alpha   90.00
_cell.angle_beta   90.00
_cell.angle_gamma   90.00
#
_symmetry.space_group_name_H-M   'P 1'
#
loop_
_entity.id
_entity.type
_entity.pdbx_description
1 polymer ?
#
loop_
_entity_poly.entity_id
_entity_poly.type
_entity_poly.pdbx_seq_one_letter_code
_entity_poly.pdbx_strand_id
1 'polypeptide(L)'
;MGCTPYFPFVLVLGLLYVLVAEAVPLLPSEDPFYIPDDGSWSQLPPGTILNSRNVAIASLLPGFPSKAKAFQLLYVTRDVHEQPAHTVTTIVVPQRPKFDRLLSFQIAYDSPDINCSPSYGIQFGVDGTAATWNRNQLSYLLPYLQQGPILNIPDYEGSNAAFTVGPQSAYQTLDSIRAALNSAHLTGLSPEAKTIMFGYSGGGYATEWASEFHPSYSPELNIAGAVIGGPPTNITKTYLSVNGGPAAGLNAWAMLGVMNAFPDLKAYMLDHLLPEYRDAFLGPLKRCTPRSGDESDPPPLNNMNISSFFDNGDQFLYEFKDLLDEIGVMGRHGFPKFPLYIYKGTNDDIAPTIEDTAALVRKFCEAGTNVRYLPYAGLDHTTALIFGMLPGWAWMTNIFNGIELPGCHQNDLNLDAVVGEGDILEYSFPDQEIFQAPHLGELKCDDLSEPKELAEAYELELQSQNGQPIRFGELVAGKGGQITTIVIFIRHFFCAYDQEYVRVASRRLTDSVLSTLPSPAGPSQLIIIGCGDSQRIVPYVSETEAAFPIYTDPTGTIYEKLHMKRTRSHMTQPPSYAQIPFFSALGKTFKQMFRSGWQAFRGGGWAQNGGEWVFRGGKCVYVHRMEHVSDHLTAGQLLEVLSHDQPAETK
;
A
#
# COMPACT_ATOMS: atom_id res chain seq x y z
N MET A 1 61.20 -4.37 39.39
CA MET A 1 60.69 -5.65 38.83
C MET A 1 59.55 -6.09 39.72
N GLY A 2 58.31 -5.83 39.29
CA GLY A 2 57.11 -6.17 40.04
C GLY A 2 56.54 -7.50 39.53
N CYS A 3 56.18 -8.38 40.45
CA CYS A 3 55.36 -9.55 40.18
C CYS A 3 53.99 -9.33 40.82
N THR A 4 52.96 -9.33 39.96
CA THR A 4 51.54 -9.21 40.29
C THR A 4 50.93 -10.56 40.74
N PRO A 5 49.82 -10.54 41.50
CA PRO A 5 49.26 -11.71 42.17
C PRO A 5 48.14 -12.40 41.34
N TYR A 6 47.94 -13.69 41.59
CA TYR A 6 46.79 -14.48 41.13
C TYR A 6 45.67 -14.45 42.19
N PHE A 7 44.45 -14.09 41.78
CA PHE A 7 43.20 -14.32 42.51
C PHE A 7 42.26 -15.18 41.63
N PRO A 8 41.45 -16.09 42.20
CA PRO A 8 40.86 -17.20 41.48
C PRO A 8 39.54 -16.84 40.78
N PHE A 9 39.30 -17.56 39.69
CA PHE A 9 38.15 -17.46 38.79
C PHE A 9 36.81 -17.77 39.48
N VAL A 10 35.86 -16.88 39.23
CA VAL A 10 34.43 -17.02 39.54
C VAL A 10 33.80 -18.04 38.60
N LEU A 11 33.17 -19.07 39.18
CA LEU A 11 32.30 -20.03 38.51
C LEU A 11 30.89 -19.38 38.41
N VAL A 12 30.54 -18.86 37.24
CA VAL A 12 29.14 -18.54 36.89
C VAL A 12 28.74 -19.47 35.74
N LEU A 13 27.74 -20.30 36.04
CA LEU A 13 27.04 -21.19 35.13
C LEU A 13 26.60 -20.44 33.87
N GLY A 14 27.26 -20.76 32.75
CA GLY A 14 26.78 -20.41 31.42
C GLY A 14 25.53 -21.23 31.09
N LEU A 15 24.35 -20.63 31.29
CA LEU A 15 23.17 -20.98 30.52
C LEU A 15 23.49 -20.66 29.06
N LEU A 16 23.91 -21.68 28.32
CA LEU A 16 23.92 -21.69 26.86
C LEU A 16 22.47 -21.51 26.39
N TYR A 17 22.06 -20.25 26.22
CA TYR A 17 21.07 -19.93 25.19
C TYR A 17 21.71 -20.30 23.86
N VAL A 18 21.41 -21.50 23.37
CA VAL A 18 21.54 -21.79 21.94
C VAL A 18 20.53 -20.86 21.25
N LEU A 19 20.98 -19.65 20.91
CA LEU A 19 20.39 -18.89 19.82
C LEU A 19 20.60 -19.76 18.59
N VAL A 20 19.59 -20.55 18.23
CA VAL A 20 19.46 -21.04 16.86
C VAL A 20 19.30 -19.75 16.05
N ALA A 21 20.41 -19.26 15.48
CA ALA A 21 20.31 -18.28 14.42
C ALA A 21 19.48 -18.95 13.33
N GLU A 22 18.25 -18.48 13.11
CA GLU A 22 17.50 -18.89 11.93
C GLU A 22 18.40 -18.56 10.72
N ALA A 23 18.79 -19.60 9.98
CA ALA A 23 19.63 -19.42 8.80
C ALA A 23 18.87 -18.52 7.81
N VAL A 24 19.61 -17.58 7.20
CA VAL A 24 19.06 -16.75 6.12
C VAL A 24 18.48 -17.67 5.04
N PRO A 25 17.22 -17.47 4.62
CA PRO A 25 16.62 -18.29 3.56
C PRO A 25 17.50 -18.29 2.31
N LEU A 26 17.68 -19.47 1.70
CA LEU A 26 18.41 -19.60 0.44
C LEU A 26 17.61 -18.95 -0.70
N LEU A 27 18.33 -18.41 -1.67
CA LEU A 27 17.73 -17.96 -2.92
C LEU A 27 17.02 -19.14 -3.62
N PRO A 28 15.81 -18.95 -4.19
CA PRO A 28 15.10 -19.99 -4.94
C PRO A 28 15.96 -20.74 -5.96
N SER A 29 16.86 -20.05 -6.66
CA SER A 29 17.77 -20.68 -7.64
C SER A 29 18.83 -21.58 -7.01
N GLU A 30 19.05 -21.48 -5.70
CA GLU A 30 20.07 -22.21 -4.93
C GLU A 30 19.47 -23.17 -3.89
N ASP A 31 18.15 -23.14 -3.72
CA ASP A 31 17.43 -23.86 -2.68
C ASP A 31 16.88 -25.19 -3.23
N PRO A 32 17.38 -26.35 -2.75
CA PRO A 32 16.91 -27.66 -3.21
C PRO A 32 15.41 -27.88 -3.02
N PHE A 33 14.74 -27.13 -2.13
CA PHE A 33 13.29 -27.22 -1.95
C PHE A 33 12.49 -26.87 -3.21
N TYR A 34 13.03 -26.06 -4.12
CA TYR A 34 12.37 -25.69 -5.38
C TYR A 34 12.53 -26.76 -6.47
N ILE A 35 13.23 -27.86 -6.18
CA ILE A 35 13.54 -28.93 -7.12
C ILE A 35 12.95 -30.25 -6.57
N PRO A 36 12.11 -30.97 -7.33
CA PRO A 36 11.66 -32.29 -6.94
C PRO A 36 12.81 -33.30 -6.80
N ASP A 37 12.71 -34.21 -5.83
CA ASP A 37 13.79 -35.16 -5.49
C ASP A 37 14.11 -36.18 -6.59
N ASP A 38 13.12 -36.57 -7.40
CA ASP A 38 13.28 -37.49 -8.53
C ASP A 38 12.40 -37.09 -9.73
N GLY A 39 12.27 -37.93 -10.77
CA GLY A 39 11.45 -37.62 -11.96
C GLY A 39 10.00 -38.14 -11.92
N SER A 40 9.61 -38.88 -10.88
CA SER A 40 8.31 -39.55 -10.78
C SER A 40 7.14 -38.58 -10.60
N TRP A 41 7.41 -37.37 -10.10
CA TRP A 41 6.40 -36.31 -9.95
C TRP A 41 5.72 -35.91 -11.26
N SER A 42 6.40 -36.07 -12.40
CA SER A 42 5.87 -35.68 -13.72
C SER A 42 4.62 -36.46 -14.14
N GLN A 43 4.32 -37.58 -13.46
CA GLN A 43 3.14 -38.40 -13.70
C GLN A 43 2.01 -38.14 -12.69
N LEU A 44 2.26 -37.31 -11.67
CA LEU A 44 1.28 -36.99 -10.64
C LEU A 44 0.31 -35.90 -11.14
N PRO A 45 -0.95 -35.89 -10.66
CA PRO A 45 -1.92 -34.89 -11.10
C PRO A 45 -1.57 -33.49 -10.57
N PRO A 46 -1.95 -32.42 -11.29
CA PRO A 46 -1.80 -31.05 -10.83
C PRO A 46 -2.44 -30.81 -9.44
N GLY A 47 -1.79 -30.00 -8.62
CA GLY A 47 -2.15 -29.76 -7.22
C GLY A 47 -1.64 -30.82 -6.23
N THR A 48 -0.91 -31.84 -6.69
CA THR A 48 -0.24 -32.80 -5.80
C THR A 48 0.94 -32.12 -5.09
N ILE A 49 0.98 -32.22 -3.76
CA ILE A 49 2.08 -31.71 -2.95
C ILE A 49 3.25 -32.71 -3.02
N LEU A 50 4.40 -32.25 -3.53
CA LEU A 50 5.64 -33.03 -3.65
C LEU A 50 6.48 -32.94 -2.39
N ASN A 51 6.59 -31.74 -1.83
CA ASN A 51 7.35 -31.48 -0.62
C ASN A 51 6.72 -30.33 0.18
N SER A 52 6.97 -30.28 1.48
CA SER A 52 6.49 -29.21 2.35
C SER A 52 7.52 -28.87 3.43
N ARG A 53 7.60 -27.60 3.79
CA ARG A 53 8.42 -27.15 4.92
C ARG A 53 7.77 -26.00 5.69
N ASN A 54 8.07 -25.94 6.98
CA ASN A 54 7.72 -24.78 7.79
C ASN A 54 8.68 -23.63 7.49
N VAL A 55 8.13 -22.42 7.38
CA VAL A 55 8.93 -21.20 7.22
C VAL A 55 8.47 -20.13 8.21
N ALA A 56 9.39 -19.29 8.65
CA ALA A 56 9.05 -18.05 9.31
C ALA A 56 8.78 -17.00 8.23
N ILE A 57 7.64 -16.31 8.29
CA ILE A 57 7.38 -15.14 7.44
C ILE A 57 7.66 -13.86 8.22
N ALA A 58 8.07 -12.81 7.53
CA ALA A 58 8.30 -11.53 8.17
C ALA A 58 7.01 -11.00 8.80
N SER A 59 7.11 -10.45 10.01
CA SER A 59 6.03 -9.64 10.55
C SER A 59 5.89 -8.40 9.68
N LEU A 60 4.69 -7.87 9.66
CA LEU A 60 4.49 -6.54 9.14
C LEU A 60 5.26 -5.52 10.00
N LEU A 61 5.42 -5.74 11.32
CA LEU A 61 6.34 -4.93 12.13
C LEU A 61 7.82 -5.24 11.77
N PRO A 62 8.64 -4.23 11.40
CA PRO A 62 10.03 -4.45 11.01
C PRO A 62 10.86 -5.15 12.09
N GLY A 63 11.72 -6.09 11.67
CA GLY A 63 12.68 -6.75 12.54
C GLY A 63 12.15 -7.93 13.36
N PHE A 64 10.85 -8.25 13.26
CA PHE A 64 10.26 -9.38 13.97
C PHE A 64 9.69 -10.42 12.99
N PRO A 65 9.73 -11.72 13.32
CA PRO A 65 8.96 -12.73 12.60
C PRO A 65 7.47 -12.57 12.93
N SER A 66 6.61 -12.95 11.97
CA SER A 66 5.17 -13.02 12.19
C SER A 66 4.84 -14.12 13.19
N LYS A 67 3.74 -13.93 13.94
CA LYS A 67 3.18 -14.98 14.81
C LYS A 67 2.30 -15.98 14.06
N ALA A 68 2.03 -15.75 12.77
CA ALA A 68 1.32 -16.69 11.92
C ALA A 68 2.17 -17.93 11.67
N LYS A 69 1.54 -19.10 11.50
CA LYS A 69 2.24 -20.28 10.99
C LYS A 69 2.28 -20.18 9.47
N ALA A 70 3.41 -20.53 8.87
CA ALA A 70 3.53 -20.55 7.42
C ALA A 70 4.20 -21.83 6.92
N PHE A 71 3.70 -22.32 5.80
CA PHE A 71 4.15 -23.53 5.15
C PHE A 71 4.41 -23.23 3.68
N GLN A 72 5.56 -23.63 3.17
CA GLN A 72 5.78 -23.70 1.73
C GLN A 72 5.43 -25.09 1.24
N LEU A 73 4.72 -25.15 0.12
CA LEU A 73 4.36 -26.38 -0.58
C LEU A 73 4.97 -26.34 -1.97
N LEU A 74 5.85 -27.29 -2.28
CA LEU A 74 6.24 -27.58 -3.66
C LEU A 74 5.14 -28.47 -4.25
N TYR A 75 4.54 -28.05 -5.37
CA TYR A 75 3.41 -28.77 -5.96
C TYR A 75 3.50 -28.91 -7.47
N VAL A 76 2.85 -29.95 -7.99
CA VAL A 76 2.75 -30.24 -9.42
C VAL A 76 1.76 -29.29 -10.08
N THR A 77 2.12 -28.79 -11.26
CA THR A 77 1.29 -27.93 -12.11
C THR A 77 1.66 -28.22 -13.58
N ARG A 78 1.41 -27.27 -14.49
CA ARG A 78 1.83 -27.35 -15.89
C ARG A 78 2.40 -26.03 -16.37
N ASP A 79 3.25 -26.10 -17.39
CA ASP A 79 3.74 -24.93 -18.10
C ASP A 79 2.74 -24.46 -19.17
N VAL A 80 3.10 -23.40 -19.91
CA VAL A 80 2.28 -22.87 -21.01
C VAL A 80 2.06 -23.86 -22.16
N HIS A 81 2.93 -24.86 -22.32
CA HIS A 81 2.83 -25.91 -23.34
C HIS A 81 2.10 -27.16 -22.84
N GLU A 82 1.40 -27.01 -21.71
CA GLU A 82 0.68 -28.06 -20.98
C GLU A 82 1.54 -29.25 -20.54
N GLN A 83 2.87 -29.08 -20.48
CA GLN A 83 3.77 -30.11 -19.98
C GLN A 83 3.81 -30.09 -18.45
N PRO A 84 4.05 -31.23 -17.78
CA PRO A 84 4.19 -31.27 -16.33
C PRO A 84 5.26 -30.29 -15.84
N ALA A 85 4.89 -29.43 -14.90
CA ALA A 85 5.77 -28.47 -14.26
C ALA A 85 5.60 -28.53 -12.73
N HIS A 86 6.41 -27.77 -12.00
CA HIS A 86 6.27 -27.59 -10.56
C HIS A 86 6.51 -26.13 -10.20
N THR A 87 5.97 -25.70 -9.06
CA THR A 87 6.30 -24.41 -8.45
C THR A 87 5.94 -24.44 -6.97
N VAL A 88 6.17 -23.33 -6.26
CA VAL A 88 5.95 -23.20 -4.83
C VAL A 88 4.74 -22.29 -4.54
N THR A 89 4.03 -22.60 -3.47
CA THR A 89 3.07 -21.66 -2.86
C THR A 89 3.33 -21.59 -1.36
N THR A 90 3.06 -20.43 -0.76
CA THR A 90 3.13 -20.26 0.70
C THR A 90 1.73 -20.17 1.28
N ILE A 91 1.42 -21.09 2.20
CA ILE A 91 0.18 -21.06 2.98
C ILE A 91 0.44 -20.38 4.32
N VAL A 92 -0.31 -19.33 4.62
CA VAL A 92 -0.21 -18.58 5.89
C VAL A 92 -1.47 -18.80 6.72
N VAL A 93 -1.30 -19.44 7.88
CA VAL A 93 -2.35 -19.67 8.86
C VAL A 93 -2.30 -18.57 9.92
N PRO A 94 -3.26 -17.63 9.95
CA PRO A 94 -3.26 -16.52 10.90
C PRO A 94 -3.51 -17.03 12.34
N GLN A 95 -3.30 -16.16 13.34
CA GLN A 95 -3.49 -16.51 14.75
C GLN A 95 -4.93 -16.88 15.13
N ARG A 96 -5.92 -16.36 14.37
CA ARG A 96 -7.35 -16.65 14.56
C ARG A 96 -7.93 -17.16 13.23
N PRO A 97 -7.57 -18.39 12.83
CA PRO A 97 -7.95 -18.89 11.51
C PRO A 97 -9.43 -19.29 11.47
N LYS A 98 -10.05 -18.99 10.33
CA LYS A 98 -11.31 -19.56 9.87
C LYS A 98 -10.97 -20.59 8.80
N PHE A 99 -10.92 -21.85 9.23
CA PHE A 99 -10.48 -22.98 8.41
C PHE A 99 -11.40 -23.29 7.22
N ASP A 100 -12.58 -22.70 7.17
CA ASP A 100 -13.55 -22.78 6.06
C ASP A 100 -13.34 -21.69 5.00
N ARG A 101 -12.31 -20.83 5.13
CA ARG A 101 -12.06 -19.70 4.23
C ARG A 101 -10.62 -19.68 3.73
N LEU A 102 -10.46 -19.63 2.41
CA LEU A 102 -9.19 -19.44 1.73
C LEU A 102 -9.20 -18.12 0.95
N LEU A 103 -8.14 -17.32 1.12
CA LEU A 103 -7.85 -16.17 0.28
C LEU A 103 -6.59 -16.47 -0.53
N SER A 104 -6.75 -16.68 -1.84
CA SER A 104 -5.62 -16.78 -2.76
C SER A 104 -5.19 -15.38 -3.16
N PHE A 105 -3.96 -14.98 -2.80
CA PHE A 105 -3.43 -13.66 -3.04
C PHE A 105 -2.26 -13.70 -4.02
N GLN A 106 -2.49 -13.15 -5.20
CA GLN A 106 -1.49 -13.04 -6.26
C GLN A 106 -0.71 -11.74 -6.07
N ILE A 107 0.49 -11.84 -5.49
CA ILE A 107 1.41 -10.69 -5.36
C ILE A 107 2.00 -10.37 -6.74
N ALA A 108 1.92 -9.13 -7.18
CA ALA A 108 2.49 -8.69 -8.46
C ALA A 108 4.03 -8.59 -8.36
N TYR A 109 4.80 -9.67 -8.44
CA TYR A 109 6.26 -9.62 -8.32
C TYR A 109 6.96 -9.20 -9.63
N ASP A 110 6.25 -9.31 -10.75
CA ASP A 110 6.54 -8.70 -12.05
C ASP A 110 7.98 -8.94 -12.52
N SER A 111 8.51 -10.17 -12.40
CA SER A 111 9.94 -10.40 -12.59
C SER A 111 10.34 -11.70 -13.27
N PRO A 112 11.29 -11.65 -14.23
CA PRO A 112 11.77 -12.84 -14.94
C PRO A 112 12.86 -13.61 -14.18
N ASP A 113 13.09 -13.28 -12.91
CA ASP A 113 14.05 -13.95 -12.02
C ASP A 113 13.30 -14.70 -10.92
N ILE A 114 13.52 -16.01 -10.84
CA ILE A 114 12.91 -16.90 -9.84
C ILE A 114 13.21 -16.42 -8.41
N ASN A 115 14.30 -15.71 -8.18
CA ASN A 115 14.67 -15.19 -6.87
C ASN A 115 13.76 -14.06 -6.37
N CYS A 116 12.84 -13.61 -7.21
CA CYS A 116 11.85 -12.58 -6.88
C CYS A 116 10.50 -13.15 -6.44
N SER A 117 10.39 -14.49 -6.47
CA SER A 117 9.18 -15.24 -6.16
C SER A 117 8.59 -14.84 -4.80
N PRO A 118 7.24 -14.72 -4.70
CA PRO A 118 6.55 -14.44 -3.45
C PRO A 118 6.94 -15.34 -2.29
N SER A 119 7.08 -16.64 -2.53
CA SER A 119 7.46 -17.62 -1.51
C SER A 119 8.80 -17.27 -0.85
N TYR A 120 9.76 -16.72 -1.58
CA TYR A 120 11.03 -16.23 -1.03
C TYR A 120 10.88 -14.87 -0.36
N GLY A 121 10.34 -13.86 -1.07
CA GLY A 121 10.32 -12.48 -0.60
C GLY A 121 9.58 -12.26 0.72
N ILE A 122 8.59 -13.09 1.05
CA ILE A 122 7.82 -12.95 2.30
C ILE A 122 8.48 -13.62 3.51
N GLN A 123 9.49 -14.47 3.33
CA GLN A 123 10.17 -15.15 4.45
C GLN A 123 10.89 -14.14 5.36
N PHE A 124 10.92 -14.41 6.67
CA PHE A 124 11.71 -13.66 7.63
C PHE A 124 13.21 -13.86 7.36
N GLY A 125 14.02 -12.83 7.60
CA GLY A 125 15.47 -12.88 7.33
C GLY A 125 15.87 -12.51 5.89
N VAL A 126 14.93 -12.47 4.93
CA VAL A 126 15.20 -11.96 3.57
C VAL A 126 15.26 -10.44 3.55
N ASP A 127 16.15 -9.86 2.76
CA ASP A 127 16.28 -8.43 2.51
C ASP A 127 16.29 -8.11 1.00
N GLY A 128 16.58 -6.85 0.63
CA GLY A 128 16.60 -6.41 -0.76
C GLY A 128 15.22 -6.18 -1.40
N THR A 129 15.22 -6.12 -2.73
CA THR A 129 14.04 -5.76 -3.54
C THR A 129 12.95 -6.82 -3.49
N ALA A 130 13.31 -8.12 -3.51
CA ALA A 130 12.36 -9.23 -3.34
C ALA A 130 11.57 -9.09 -2.04
N ALA A 131 12.25 -8.87 -0.91
CA ALA A 131 11.60 -8.70 0.38
C ALA A 131 10.73 -7.44 0.44
N THR A 132 11.29 -6.31 0.03
CA THR A 132 10.60 -5.02 0.15
C THR A 132 9.31 -5.02 -0.66
N TRP A 133 9.37 -5.50 -1.90
CA TRP A 133 8.21 -5.47 -2.79
C TRP A 133 7.11 -6.45 -2.37
N ASN A 134 7.46 -7.72 -2.11
CA ASN A 134 6.48 -8.73 -1.71
C ASN A 134 5.80 -8.37 -0.37
N ARG A 135 6.57 -7.91 0.63
CA ARG A 135 6.02 -7.55 1.95
C ARG A 135 5.16 -6.29 1.91
N ASN A 136 5.49 -5.33 1.05
CA ASN A 136 4.64 -4.15 0.86
C ASN A 136 3.25 -4.56 0.36
N GLN A 137 3.15 -5.53 -0.55
CA GLN A 137 1.87 -6.01 -1.04
C GLN A 137 1.09 -6.83 0.00
N LEU A 138 1.77 -7.57 0.89
CA LEU A 138 1.09 -8.23 2.02
C LEU A 138 0.34 -7.24 2.93
N SER A 139 0.79 -5.98 3.03
CA SER A 139 0.09 -4.96 3.81
C SER A 139 -1.32 -4.65 3.28
N TYR A 140 -1.61 -4.95 2.01
CA TYR A 140 -2.94 -4.82 1.40
C TYR A 140 -3.95 -5.79 2.00
N LEU A 141 -3.49 -6.85 2.66
CA LEU A 141 -4.35 -7.85 3.30
C LEU A 141 -4.54 -7.63 4.78
N LEU A 142 -3.98 -6.56 5.37
CA LEU A 142 -4.01 -6.31 6.81
C LEU A 142 -5.41 -6.45 7.43
N PRO A 143 -6.47 -5.90 6.83
CA PRO A 143 -7.83 -6.05 7.38
C PRO A 143 -8.40 -7.47 7.23
N TYR A 144 -7.92 -8.27 6.26
CA TYR A 144 -8.32 -9.67 6.08
C TYR A 144 -7.68 -10.57 7.11
N LEU A 145 -6.43 -10.32 7.48
CA LEU A 145 -5.76 -11.07 8.53
C LEU A 145 -6.56 -11.08 9.85
N GLN A 146 -7.36 -10.04 10.11
CA GLN A 146 -8.26 -9.98 11.27
C GLN A 146 -9.55 -10.80 11.10
N GLN A 147 -10.04 -10.98 9.88
CA GLN A 147 -11.20 -11.82 9.57
C GLN A 147 -10.88 -13.31 9.57
N GLY A 148 -9.59 -13.65 9.51
CA GLY A 148 -9.06 -14.99 9.72
C GLY A 148 -9.01 -15.95 8.52
N PRO A 149 -9.18 -15.57 7.24
CA PRO A 149 -8.98 -16.55 6.17
C PRO A 149 -7.54 -17.05 6.17
N ILE A 150 -7.35 -18.31 5.81
CA ILE A 150 -6.01 -18.83 5.50
C ILE A 150 -5.59 -18.22 4.16
N LEU A 151 -4.34 -17.77 4.06
CA LEU A 151 -3.81 -17.20 2.83
C LEU A 151 -3.10 -18.26 2.00
N ASN A 152 -3.32 -18.26 0.70
CA ASN A 152 -2.53 -18.97 -0.31
C ASN A 152 -1.80 -17.94 -1.17
N ILE A 153 -0.47 -17.96 -1.18
CA ILE A 153 0.35 -16.98 -1.90
C ILE A 153 1.24 -17.74 -2.91
N PRO A 154 0.77 -17.88 -4.17
CA PRO A 154 1.48 -18.67 -5.18
C PRO A 154 2.59 -17.92 -5.90
N ASP A 155 3.64 -18.65 -6.26
CA ASP A 155 4.62 -18.24 -7.27
C ASP A 155 4.06 -18.54 -8.66
N TYR A 156 3.08 -17.74 -9.10
CA TYR A 156 2.25 -18.05 -10.26
C TYR A 156 2.94 -17.94 -11.63
N GLU A 157 4.18 -17.42 -11.70
CA GLU A 157 4.96 -17.38 -12.96
C GLU A 157 5.93 -18.55 -13.02
N GLY A 158 5.99 -19.38 -11.97
CA GLY A 158 6.60 -20.70 -11.99
C GLY A 158 8.09 -20.73 -11.71
N SER A 159 8.65 -21.93 -11.68
CA SER A 159 10.09 -22.13 -11.51
C SER A 159 10.93 -21.54 -12.66
N ASN A 160 10.32 -21.16 -13.78
CA ASN A 160 10.99 -20.42 -14.86
C ASN A 160 10.71 -18.91 -14.84
N ALA A 161 9.94 -18.39 -13.87
CA ALA A 161 9.61 -16.96 -13.76
C ALA A 161 9.11 -16.37 -15.10
N ALA A 162 8.11 -17.01 -15.70
CA ALA A 162 7.55 -16.60 -16.98
C ALA A 162 6.58 -15.42 -16.83
N PHE A 163 7.11 -14.26 -16.44
CA PHE A 163 6.34 -13.03 -16.29
C PHE A 163 5.58 -12.71 -17.59
N THR A 164 4.30 -12.36 -17.45
CA THR A 164 3.35 -12.06 -18.55
C THR A 164 2.97 -13.23 -19.47
N VAL A 165 3.10 -14.47 -18.98
CA VAL A 165 2.57 -15.67 -19.65
C VAL A 165 1.27 -16.12 -18.98
N GLY A 166 0.14 -15.77 -19.60
CA GLY A 166 -1.20 -15.86 -19.04
C GLY A 166 -1.68 -17.26 -18.71
N PRO A 167 -1.71 -18.20 -19.69
CA PRO A 167 -2.14 -19.57 -19.43
C PRO A 167 -1.33 -20.24 -18.31
N GLN A 168 -0.01 -20.03 -18.30
CA GLN A 168 0.85 -20.51 -17.21
C GLN A 168 0.46 -19.92 -15.85
N SER A 169 0.21 -18.60 -15.81
CA SER A 169 -0.24 -17.92 -14.59
C SER A 169 -1.58 -18.45 -14.07
N ALA A 170 -2.49 -18.82 -14.98
CA ALA A 170 -3.76 -19.46 -14.65
C ALA A 170 -3.56 -20.83 -14.02
N TYR A 171 -2.82 -21.72 -14.70
CA TYR A 171 -2.61 -23.09 -14.24
C TYR A 171 -1.98 -23.13 -12.86
N GLN A 172 -0.92 -22.35 -12.65
CA GLN A 172 -0.19 -22.35 -11.40
C GLN A 172 -1.00 -21.70 -10.27
N THR A 173 -1.76 -20.65 -10.56
CA THR A 173 -2.69 -20.11 -9.56
C THR A 173 -3.74 -21.14 -9.14
N LEU A 174 -4.42 -21.79 -10.08
CA LEU A 174 -5.48 -22.75 -9.78
C LEU A 174 -4.94 -24.03 -9.11
N ASP A 175 -3.77 -24.51 -9.55
CA ASP A 175 -3.11 -25.67 -8.95
C ASP A 175 -2.55 -25.36 -7.56
N SER A 176 -2.16 -24.12 -7.27
CA SER A 176 -1.81 -23.71 -5.91
C SER A 176 -3.01 -23.77 -4.96
N ILE A 177 -4.22 -23.46 -5.45
CA ILE A 177 -5.45 -23.59 -4.67
C ILE A 177 -5.73 -25.07 -4.40
N ARG A 178 -5.57 -25.95 -5.41
CA ARG A 178 -5.64 -27.41 -5.20
C ARG A 178 -4.64 -27.87 -4.13
N ALA A 179 -3.38 -27.46 -4.24
CA ALA A 179 -2.35 -27.80 -3.27
C ALA A 179 -2.67 -27.28 -1.86
N ALA A 180 -3.20 -26.06 -1.74
CA ALA A 180 -3.65 -25.49 -0.49
C ALA A 180 -4.77 -26.34 0.15
N LEU A 181 -5.82 -26.69 -0.61
CA LEU A 181 -6.93 -27.51 -0.12
C LEU A 181 -6.49 -28.94 0.23
N ASN A 182 -5.51 -29.49 -0.48
CA ASN A 182 -4.88 -30.79 -0.19
C ASN A 182 -3.96 -30.75 1.05
N SER A 183 -3.64 -29.58 1.58
CA SER A 183 -2.73 -29.39 2.71
C SER A 183 -3.41 -29.44 4.09
N ALA A 184 -4.67 -29.87 4.17
CA ALA A 184 -5.48 -29.88 5.40
C ALA A 184 -4.74 -30.49 6.62
N HIS A 185 -3.97 -31.55 6.39
CA HIS A 185 -3.17 -32.23 7.43
C HIS A 185 -2.02 -31.40 8.01
N LEU A 186 -1.55 -30.38 7.28
CA LEU A 186 -0.51 -29.43 7.70
C LEU A 186 -1.12 -28.12 8.23
N THR A 187 -2.09 -27.58 7.49
CA THR A 187 -2.56 -26.20 7.66
C THR A 187 -3.87 -26.12 8.44
N GLY A 188 -4.61 -27.22 8.55
CA GLY A 188 -5.97 -27.28 9.09
C GLY A 188 -7.05 -26.73 8.16
N LEU A 189 -6.69 -26.24 6.96
CA LEU A 189 -7.63 -25.73 5.97
C LEU A 189 -8.62 -26.83 5.55
N SER A 190 -9.92 -26.52 5.52
CA SER A 190 -10.93 -27.45 5.03
C SER A 190 -10.71 -27.71 3.53
N PRO A 191 -10.74 -28.97 3.07
CA PRO A 191 -10.73 -29.29 1.63
C PRO A 191 -11.88 -28.63 0.85
N GLU A 192 -12.98 -28.27 1.53
CA GLU A 192 -14.17 -27.61 1.00
C GLU A 192 -14.18 -26.09 1.25
N ALA A 193 -13.05 -25.52 1.69
CA ALA A 193 -12.97 -24.11 2.05
C ALA A 193 -13.42 -23.21 0.90
N LYS A 194 -14.25 -22.22 1.24
CA LYS A 194 -14.69 -21.20 0.30
C LYS A 194 -13.49 -20.36 -0.12
N THR A 195 -13.20 -20.32 -1.41
CA THR A 195 -12.01 -19.62 -1.94
C THR A 195 -12.39 -18.29 -2.58
N ILE A 196 -11.67 -17.22 -2.23
CA ILE A 196 -11.68 -15.95 -2.96
C ILE A 196 -10.28 -15.72 -3.53
N MET A 197 -10.20 -15.18 -4.75
CA MET A 197 -8.94 -14.74 -5.35
C MET A 197 -8.81 -13.21 -5.30
N PHE A 198 -7.61 -12.69 -5.11
CA PHE A 198 -7.34 -11.26 -5.11
C PHE A 198 -5.98 -10.95 -5.72
N GLY A 199 -5.96 -9.96 -6.60
CA GLY A 199 -4.71 -9.43 -7.13
C GLY A 199 -4.88 -8.03 -7.72
N TYR A 200 -3.79 -7.27 -7.71
CA TYR A 200 -3.69 -5.95 -8.31
C TYR A 200 -2.54 -5.90 -9.32
N SER A 201 -2.66 -5.14 -10.42
CA SER A 201 -1.61 -5.01 -11.43
C SER A 201 -1.24 -6.38 -12.03
N GLY A 202 0.03 -6.83 -12.00
CA GLY A 202 0.44 -8.18 -12.37
C GLY A 202 -0.25 -9.30 -11.57
N GLY A 203 -0.63 -9.03 -10.32
CA GLY A 203 -1.47 -9.94 -9.55
C GLY A 203 -2.91 -9.99 -10.06
N GLY A 204 -3.42 -8.85 -10.52
CA GLY A 204 -4.72 -8.74 -11.20
C GLY A 204 -4.73 -9.51 -12.52
N TYR A 205 -3.60 -9.50 -13.24
CA TYR A 205 -3.36 -10.35 -14.41
C TYR A 205 -3.49 -11.83 -14.05
N ALA A 206 -2.73 -12.33 -13.09
CA ALA A 206 -2.80 -13.73 -12.69
C ALA A 206 -4.20 -14.14 -12.17
N THR A 207 -4.86 -13.24 -11.44
CA THR A 207 -6.22 -13.47 -10.92
C THR A 207 -7.26 -13.57 -12.02
N GLU A 208 -7.18 -12.71 -13.05
CA GLU A 208 -8.08 -12.75 -14.19
C GLU A 208 -7.86 -14.03 -15.02
N TRP A 209 -6.61 -14.35 -15.34
CA TRP A 209 -6.27 -15.55 -16.12
C TRP A 209 -6.74 -16.83 -15.42
N ALA A 210 -6.53 -16.93 -14.10
CA ALA A 210 -7.07 -18.01 -13.29
C ALA A 210 -8.61 -18.04 -13.31
N SER A 211 -9.26 -16.87 -13.29
CA SER A 211 -10.72 -16.80 -13.32
C SER A 211 -11.28 -17.31 -14.65
N GLU A 212 -10.66 -16.90 -15.76
CA GLU A 212 -11.07 -17.29 -17.10
C GLU A 212 -10.88 -18.77 -17.39
N PHE A 213 -9.78 -19.37 -16.91
CA PHE A 213 -9.48 -20.79 -17.09
C PHE A 213 -10.24 -21.70 -16.14
N HIS A 214 -10.73 -21.19 -15.00
CA HIS A 214 -11.42 -22.00 -13.99
C HIS A 214 -12.51 -22.92 -14.57
N PRO A 215 -13.44 -22.48 -15.44
CA PRO A 215 -14.51 -23.33 -15.95
C PRO A 215 -14.06 -24.53 -16.78
N SER A 216 -12.93 -24.43 -17.48
CA SER A 216 -12.40 -25.47 -18.37
C SER A 216 -11.30 -26.30 -17.70
N TYR A 217 -10.49 -25.68 -16.84
CA TYR A 217 -9.30 -26.30 -16.24
C TYR A 217 -9.53 -26.87 -14.84
N SER A 218 -10.29 -26.16 -14.00
CA SER A 218 -10.48 -26.52 -12.59
C SER A 218 -11.91 -26.32 -12.10
N PRO A 219 -12.93 -26.84 -12.81
CA PRO A 219 -14.33 -26.61 -12.46
C PRO A 219 -14.72 -27.19 -11.10
N GLU A 220 -13.92 -28.11 -10.54
CA GLU A 220 -14.14 -28.69 -9.22
C GLU A 220 -13.78 -27.75 -8.06
N LEU A 221 -12.99 -26.70 -8.30
CA LEU A 221 -12.63 -25.73 -7.26
C LEU A 221 -13.81 -24.82 -6.92
N ASN A 222 -14.16 -24.74 -5.64
CA ASN A 222 -15.20 -23.84 -5.13
C ASN A 222 -14.67 -22.40 -4.97
N ILE A 223 -14.54 -21.70 -6.10
CA ILE A 223 -14.21 -20.27 -6.12
C ILE A 223 -15.52 -19.47 -5.97
N ALA A 224 -15.63 -18.74 -4.87
CA ALA A 224 -16.81 -17.94 -4.55
C ALA A 224 -16.75 -16.51 -5.11
N GLY A 225 -15.58 -16.04 -5.51
CA GLY A 225 -15.42 -14.76 -6.16
C GLY A 225 -13.96 -14.37 -6.40
N ALA A 226 -13.74 -13.37 -7.26
CA ALA A 226 -12.42 -12.81 -7.48
C ALA A 226 -12.44 -11.28 -7.53
N VAL A 227 -11.42 -10.65 -6.93
CA VAL A 227 -11.18 -9.21 -6.94
C VAL A 227 -9.96 -8.92 -7.82
N ILE A 228 -10.19 -8.22 -8.92
CA ILE A 228 -9.20 -7.94 -9.97
C ILE A 228 -9.02 -6.43 -10.08
N GLY A 229 -7.87 -5.93 -9.63
CA GLY A 229 -7.56 -4.50 -9.69
C GLY A 229 -6.49 -4.14 -10.71
N GLY A 230 -6.70 -3.05 -11.45
CA GLY A 230 -5.78 -2.55 -12.47
C GLY A 230 -5.28 -3.62 -13.46
N PRO A 231 -6.13 -4.51 -14.01
CA PRO A 231 -5.66 -5.62 -14.83
C PRO A 231 -5.00 -5.13 -16.14
N PRO A 232 -3.81 -5.62 -16.50
CA PRO A 232 -3.23 -5.39 -17.81
C PRO A 232 -3.87 -6.33 -18.84
N THR A 233 -5.00 -5.92 -19.41
CA THR A 233 -5.85 -6.76 -20.27
C THR A 233 -5.25 -7.20 -21.61
N ASN A 234 -4.19 -6.51 -22.04
CA ASN A 234 -3.46 -6.80 -23.27
C ASN A 234 -1.99 -6.41 -23.08
N ILE A 235 -1.08 -7.39 -23.01
CA ILE A 235 0.35 -7.13 -22.73
C ILE A 235 1.04 -6.33 -23.85
N THR A 236 0.62 -6.47 -25.11
CA THR A 236 1.16 -5.68 -26.23
C THR A 236 0.75 -4.21 -26.10
N LYS A 237 -0.49 -3.92 -25.71
CA LYS A 237 -0.93 -2.55 -25.45
C LYS A 237 -0.23 -1.96 -24.22
N THR A 238 -0.03 -2.74 -23.16
CA THR A 238 0.78 -2.35 -22.00
C THR A 238 2.18 -1.97 -22.45
N TYR A 239 2.83 -2.82 -23.26
CA TYR A 239 4.17 -2.59 -23.78
C TYR A 239 4.28 -1.24 -24.51
N LEU A 240 3.35 -1.01 -25.44
CA LEU A 240 3.30 0.23 -26.22
C LEU A 240 3.04 1.46 -25.35
N SER A 241 2.22 1.33 -24.31
CA SER A 241 1.83 2.43 -23.41
C SER A 241 2.99 2.90 -22.55
N VAL A 242 3.81 1.99 -22.02
CA VAL A 242 4.88 2.35 -21.08
C VAL A 242 6.24 2.60 -21.75
N ASN A 243 6.41 2.18 -23.01
CA ASN A 243 7.68 2.32 -23.72
C ASN A 243 8.10 3.80 -23.83
N GLY A 244 9.36 4.12 -23.50
CA GLY A 244 9.85 5.50 -23.46
C GLY A 244 9.35 6.34 -22.27
N GLY A 245 8.48 5.79 -21.43
CA GLY A 245 7.93 6.47 -20.24
C GLY A 245 8.59 6.03 -18.93
N PRO A 246 8.14 6.59 -17.78
CA PRO A 246 8.71 6.28 -16.47
C PRO A 246 8.66 4.80 -16.08
N ALA A 247 7.76 4.02 -16.66
CA ALA A 247 7.60 2.58 -16.43
C ALA A 247 8.22 1.69 -17.52
N ALA A 248 8.99 2.24 -18.47
CA ALA A 248 9.54 1.50 -19.61
C ALA A 248 10.40 0.28 -19.23
N GLY A 249 10.99 0.26 -18.03
CA GLY A 249 11.69 -0.91 -17.53
C GLY A 249 10.83 -2.18 -17.47
N LEU A 250 9.52 -2.06 -17.23
CA LEU A 250 8.60 -3.21 -17.22
C LEU A 250 8.61 -3.97 -18.55
N ASN A 251 8.88 -3.31 -19.67
CA ASN A 251 8.94 -3.96 -20.98
C ASN A 251 10.07 -4.98 -21.04
N ALA A 252 11.28 -4.63 -20.58
CA ALA A 252 12.39 -5.58 -20.57
C ALA A 252 12.11 -6.77 -19.65
N TRP A 253 11.51 -6.53 -18.47
CA TRP A 253 11.10 -7.59 -17.55
C TRP A 253 10.07 -8.53 -18.16
N ALA A 254 9.00 -7.98 -18.75
CA ALA A 254 7.94 -8.74 -19.39
C ALA A 254 8.47 -9.58 -20.57
N MET A 255 9.26 -8.96 -21.45
CA MET A 255 9.84 -9.64 -22.60
C MET A 255 10.73 -10.80 -22.18
N LEU A 256 11.60 -10.59 -21.17
CA LEU A 256 12.43 -11.66 -20.63
C LEU A 256 11.61 -12.78 -19.97
N GLY A 257 10.49 -12.45 -19.33
CA GLY A 257 9.55 -13.44 -18.80
C GLY A 257 8.95 -14.32 -19.89
N VAL A 258 8.49 -13.73 -21.00
CA VAL A 258 8.02 -14.50 -22.17
C VAL A 258 9.17 -15.33 -22.75
N MET A 259 10.38 -14.77 -22.85
CA MET A 259 11.56 -15.49 -23.33
C MET A 259 11.94 -16.70 -22.45
N ASN A 260 11.58 -16.72 -21.16
CA ASN A 260 11.77 -17.88 -20.29
C ASN A 260 10.85 -19.07 -20.64
N ALA A 261 9.74 -18.83 -21.35
CA ALA A 261 8.78 -19.87 -21.76
C ALA A 261 8.83 -20.18 -23.27
N PHE A 262 9.36 -19.27 -24.10
CA PHE A 262 9.34 -19.38 -25.56
C PHE A 262 10.76 -19.27 -26.17
N PRO A 263 11.45 -20.40 -26.41
CA PRO A 263 12.80 -20.42 -26.97
C PRO A 263 12.95 -19.75 -28.33
N ASP A 264 11.93 -19.86 -29.21
CA ASP A 264 11.97 -19.26 -30.55
C ASP A 264 11.92 -17.73 -30.49
N LEU A 265 11.05 -17.17 -29.64
CA LEU A 265 11.04 -15.73 -29.36
C LEU A 265 12.38 -15.32 -28.73
N LYS A 266 12.89 -16.08 -27.76
CA LYS A 266 14.19 -15.80 -27.14
C LYS A 266 15.32 -15.73 -28.16
N ALA A 267 15.40 -16.70 -29.07
CA ALA A 267 16.41 -16.72 -30.12
C ALA A 267 16.28 -15.50 -31.04
N TYR A 268 15.06 -15.18 -31.49
CA TYR A 268 14.78 -13.99 -32.30
C TYR A 268 15.19 -12.69 -31.61
N MET A 269 14.76 -12.49 -30.36
CA MET A 269 15.07 -11.28 -29.61
C MET A 269 16.58 -11.12 -29.39
N LEU A 270 17.31 -12.21 -29.12
CA LEU A 270 18.75 -12.17 -28.89
C LEU A 270 19.57 -11.96 -30.16
N ASP A 271 19.08 -12.40 -31.32
CA ASP A 271 19.74 -12.18 -32.63
C ASP A 271 19.72 -10.70 -33.02
N HIS A 272 18.62 -10.02 -32.69
CA HIS A 272 18.40 -8.60 -33.01
C HIS A 272 18.83 -7.62 -31.91
N LEU A 273 19.21 -8.11 -30.73
CA LEU A 273 19.64 -7.28 -29.60
C LEU A 273 21.01 -6.64 -29.87
N LEU A 274 21.04 -5.32 -29.91
CA LEU A 274 22.26 -4.55 -30.15
C LEU A 274 23.26 -4.74 -29.00
N PRO A 275 24.57 -4.97 -29.28
CA PRO A 275 25.58 -5.24 -28.26
C PRO A 275 25.67 -4.20 -27.14
N GLU A 276 25.49 -2.92 -27.46
CA GLU A 276 25.55 -1.80 -26.51
C GLU A 276 24.42 -1.81 -25.46
N TYR A 277 23.29 -2.45 -25.76
CA TYR A 277 22.14 -2.54 -24.86
C TYR A 277 22.02 -3.90 -24.15
N ARG A 278 22.89 -4.86 -24.50
CA ARG A 278 22.79 -6.24 -24.03
C ARG A 278 22.78 -6.38 -22.51
N ASP A 279 23.70 -5.72 -21.82
CA ASP A 279 23.81 -5.81 -20.36
C ASP A 279 22.61 -5.16 -19.66
N ALA A 280 22.12 -4.05 -20.20
CA ALA A 280 20.96 -3.34 -19.69
C ALA A 280 19.68 -4.18 -19.88
N PHE A 281 19.49 -4.78 -21.06
CA PHE A 281 18.34 -5.60 -21.39
C PHE A 281 18.31 -6.93 -20.62
N LEU A 282 19.47 -7.60 -20.46
CA LEU A 282 19.56 -8.91 -19.79
C LEU A 282 19.74 -8.81 -18.26
N GLY A 283 20.11 -7.63 -17.74
CA GLY A 283 20.22 -7.37 -16.31
C GLY A 283 19.02 -7.82 -15.44
N PRO A 284 17.76 -7.70 -15.90
CA PRO A 284 16.58 -8.16 -15.15
C PRO A 284 16.53 -9.65 -14.85
N LEU A 285 17.27 -10.49 -15.57
CA LEU A 285 17.36 -11.94 -15.30
C LEU A 285 18.11 -12.26 -13.98
N LYS A 286 18.67 -11.25 -13.32
CA LYS A 286 19.49 -11.40 -12.11
C LYS A 286 19.02 -10.51 -10.96
N ARG A 287 17.84 -9.88 -11.09
CA ARG A 287 17.32 -8.95 -10.10
C ARG A 287 15.82 -8.75 -10.21
N CYS A 288 15.21 -8.41 -9.08
CA CYS A 288 13.81 -8.05 -9.03
C CYS A 288 13.54 -6.64 -9.55
N THR A 289 12.29 -6.41 -9.93
CA THR A 289 11.79 -5.10 -10.37
C THR A 289 12.04 -4.06 -9.28
N PRO A 290 12.86 -3.03 -9.55
CA PRO A 290 13.14 -2.00 -8.56
C PRO A 290 11.90 -1.12 -8.41
N ARG A 291 11.18 -1.31 -7.30
CA ARG A 291 10.07 -0.42 -6.88
C ARG A 291 10.46 0.49 -5.71
N SER A 292 11.58 0.17 -5.05
CA SER A 292 12.24 0.95 -3.98
C SER A 292 13.65 0.41 -3.73
N GLY A 293 14.69 1.24 -3.84
CA GLY A 293 16.09 0.84 -3.64
C GLY A 293 17.06 1.55 -4.59
N ASP A 294 18.37 1.39 -4.38
CA ASP A 294 19.42 1.95 -5.23
C ASP A 294 19.42 1.26 -6.61
N GLU A 295 19.17 2.05 -7.66
CA GLU A 295 19.12 1.65 -9.07
C GLU A 295 20.51 1.68 -9.74
N SER A 296 21.59 1.81 -8.95
CA SER A 296 22.93 2.13 -9.45
C SER A 296 23.58 1.03 -10.31
N ASP A 297 23.13 -0.23 -10.25
CA ASP A 297 23.68 -1.31 -11.06
C ASP A 297 22.70 -2.51 -11.23
N PRO A 298 22.30 -2.89 -12.46
CA PRO A 298 22.54 -2.24 -13.75
C PRO A 298 21.61 -1.02 -13.98
N PRO A 299 21.93 -0.15 -14.97
CA PRO A 299 21.28 1.13 -15.16
C PRO A 299 19.75 1.07 -15.14
N PRO A 300 19.06 2.10 -14.59
CA PRO A 300 17.62 2.16 -14.64
C PRO A 300 17.14 2.23 -16.09
N LEU A 301 16.09 1.46 -16.39
CA LEU A 301 15.46 1.43 -17.72
C LEU A 301 14.29 2.43 -17.83
N ASN A 302 14.03 3.22 -16.80
CA ASN A 302 12.99 4.23 -16.78
C ASN A 302 13.23 5.27 -17.89
N ASN A 303 12.18 5.64 -18.62
CA ASN A 303 12.20 6.58 -19.74
C ASN A 303 13.03 6.12 -20.95
N MET A 304 13.53 4.88 -20.97
CA MET A 304 14.24 4.33 -22.12
C MET A 304 13.24 3.86 -23.18
N ASN A 305 13.59 4.04 -24.46
CA ASN A 305 12.86 3.41 -25.55
C ASN A 305 13.39 1.99 -25.75
N ILE A 306 12.70 0.98 -25.21
CA ILE A 306 13.15 -0.43 -25.28
C ILE A 306 13.17 -0.94 -26.72
N SER A 307 12.31 -0.42 -27.60
CA SER A 307 12.35 -0.71 -29.04
C SER A 307 13.73 -0.39 -29.64
N SER A 308 14.39 0.69 -29.20
CA SER A 308 15.71 1.05 -29.75
C SER A 308 16.84 0.13 -29.30
N PHE A 309 16.57 -0.89 -28.48
CA PHE A 309 17.57 -1.87 -28.08
C PHE A 309 17.78 -2.93 -29.17
N PHE A 310 16.88 -3.01 -30.14
CA PHE A 310 16.90 -3.99 -31.21
C PHE A 310 17.11 -3.32 -32.57
N ASP A 311 17.94 -3.93 -33.43
CA ASP A 311 18.24 -3.38 -34.77
C ASP A 311 17.02 -3.35 -35.71
N ASN A 312 15.99 -4.13 -35.37
CA ASN A 312 14.70 -4.22 -36.05
C ASN A 312 13.55 -3.61 -35.23
N GLY A 313 13.82 -2.92 -34.12
CA GLY A 313 12.78 -2.28 -33.31
C GLY A 313 11.71 -3.24 -32.81
N ASP A 314 10.44 -2.85 -32.94
CA ASP A 314 9.28 -3.62 -32.46
C ASP A 314 8.82 -4.73 -33.41
N GLN A 315 9.67 -5.22 -34.34
CA GLN A 315 9.26 -6.25 -35.31
C GLN A 315 8.77 -7.55 -34.65
N PHE A 316 9.24 -7.85 -33.43
CA PHE A 316 8.74 -8.99 -32.66
C PHE A 316 7.23 -8.93 -32.37
N LEU A 317 6.63 -7.73 -32.27
CA LEU A 317 5.19 -7.57 -32.08
C LEU A 317 4.37 -8.05 -33.29
N TYR A 318 4.97 -8.08 -34.48
CA TYR A 318 4.35 -8.54 -35.72
C TYR A 318 4.66 -10.01 -35.98
N GLU A 319 5.93 -10.40 -35.90
CA GLU A 319 6.38 -11.79 -36.12
C GLU A 319 5.77 -12.77 -35.12
N PHE A 320 5.60 -12.35 -33.86
CA PHE A 320 5.02 -13.17 -32.80
C PHE A 320 3.63 -12.70 -32.38
N LYS A 321 2.90 -12.01 -33.28
CA LYS A 321 1.59 -11.45 -32.97
C LYS A 321 0.64 -12.49 -32.37
N ASP A 322 0.49 -13.64 -33.04
CA ASP A 322 -0.48 -14.66 -32.62
C ASP A 322 -0.10 -15.25 -31.26
N LEU A 323 1.20 -15.47 -31.01
CA LEU A 323 1.73 -15.90 -29.72
C LEU A 323 1.41 -14.88 -28.62
N LEU A 324 1.75 -13.61 -28.83
CA LEU A 324 1.51 -12.54 -27.85
C LEU A 324 0.01 -12.35 -27.58
N ASP A 325 -0.81 -12.50 -28.61
CA ASP A 325 -2.27 -12.47 -28.52
C ASP A 325 -2.83 -13.67 -27.73
N GLU A 326 -2.20 -14.84 -27.83
CA GLU A 326 -2.61 -16.07 -27.13
C GLU A 326 -2.26 -16.03 -25.64
N ILE A 327 -1.05 -15.58 -25.30
CA ILE A 327 -0.58 -15.55 -23.91
C ILE A 327 -0.93 -14.26 -23.16
N GLY A 328 -1.33 -13.21 -23.89
CA GLY A 328 -1.30 -11.85 -23.39
C GLY A 328 -2.61 -11.08 -23.45
N VAL A 329 -3.66 -11.65 -24.06
CA VAL A 329 -4.97 -11.00 -24.20
C VAL A 329 -6.03 -11.74 -23.41
N MET A 330 -6.57 -11.05 -22.40
CA MET A 330 -7.62 -11.52 -21.52
C MET A 330 -8.97 -11.67 -22.24
N GLY A 331 -9.88 -12.45 -21.67
CA GLY A 331 -11.23 -12.59 -22.20
C GLY A 331 -11.37 -13.66 -23.28
N ARG A 332 -10.42 -14.54 -23.56
CA ARG A 332 -10.40 -15.41 -24.77
C ARG A 332 -10.66 -16.90 -24.52
N HIS A 333 -10.44 -17.39 -23.31
CA HIS A 333 -10.33 -18.82 -22.98
C HIS A 333 -11.49 -19.37 -22.14
N GLY A 334 -12.41 -18.51 -21.68
CA GLY A 334 -13.55 -18.91 -20.86
C GLY A 334 -14.31 -17.74 -20.23
N PHE A 335 -15.34 -18.07 -19.46
CA PHE A 335 -16.16 -17.07 -18.75
C PHE A 335 -16.36 -17.51 -17.30
N PRO A 336 -15.88 -16.73 -16.31
CA PRO A 336 -15.99 -17.11 -14.91
C PRO A 336 -17.45 -17.33 -14.48
N LYS A 337 -17.69 -18.39 -13.70
CA LYS A 337 -19.04 -18.74 -13.21
C LYS A 337 -19.33 -18.25 -11.79
N PHE A 338 -18.45 -17.40 -11.27
CA PHE A 338 -18.55 -16.78 -9.95
C PHE A 338 -18.47 -15.26 -10.07
N PRO A 339 -18.96 -14.51 -9.08
CA PRO A 339 -18.90 -13.06 -9.08
C PRO A 339 -17.48 -12.50 -9.19
N LEU A 340 -17.32 -11.44 -9.99
CA LEU A 340 -16.09 -10.66 -10.11
C LEU A 340 -16.30 -9.25 -9.57
N TYR A 341 -15.30 -8.71 -8.90
CA TYR A 341 -15.16 -7.29 -8.63
C TYR A 341 -13.93 -6.79 -9.39
N ILE A 342 -14.15 -5.92 -10.37
CA ILE A 342 -13.09 -5.36 -11.21
C ILE A 342 -13.00 -3.86 -10.94
N TYR A 343 -11.79 -3.33 -10.78
CA TYR A 343 -11.61 -1.89 -10.59
C TYR A 343 -10.34 -1.37 -11.26
N LYS A 344 -10.38 -0.12 -11.73
CA LYS A 344 -9.26 0.51 -12.42
C LYS A 344 -9.37 2.03 -12.43
N GLY A 345 -8.24 2.73 -12.43
CA GLY A 345 -8.18 4.17 -12.66
C GLY A 345 -8.38 4.53 -14.13
N THR A 346 -9.12 5.60 -14.41
CA THR A 346 -9.35 6.08 -15.78
C THR A 346 -8.11 6.71 -16.41
N ASN A 347 -7.16 7.20 -15.60
CA ASN A 347 -5.86 7.75 -16.02
C ASN A 347 -4.71 6.81 -15.68
N ASP A 348 -4.94 5.50 -15.71
CA ASP A 348 -3.91 4.50 -15.45
C ASP A 348 -2.71 4.69 -16.39
N ASP A 349 -1.53 4.87 -15.80
CA ASP A 349 -0.28 5.21 -16.47
C ASP A 349 0.61 3.99 -16.74
N ILE A 350 0.12 2.77 -16.47
CA ILE A 350 0.85 1.52 -16.65
C ILE A 350 0.06 0.52 -17.50
N ALA A 351 -1.12 0.13 -17.05
CA ALA A 351 -1.95 -0.87 -17.73
C ALA A 351 -2.74 -0.23 -18.90
N PRO A 352 -3.27 -1.03 -19.86
CA PRO A 352 -3.99 -0.53 -21.03
C PRO A 352 -5.20 0.34 -20.67
N THR A 353 -5.82 0.96 -21.67
CA THR A 353 -6.82 2.01 -21.45
C THR A 353 -8.05 1.50 -20.68
N ILE A 354 -8.82 2.43 -20.11
CA ILE A 354 -10.05 2.08 -19.39
C ILE A 354 -11.07 1.38 -20.31
N GLU A 355 -11.06 1.71 -21.61
CA GLU A 355 -11.91 1.08 -22.63
C GLU A 355 -11.57 -0.39 -22.83
N ASP A 356 -10.29 -0.77 -22.74
CA ASP A 356 -9.86 -2.17 -22.85
C ASP A 356 -10.37 -3.00 -21.67
N THR A 357 -10.33 -2.43 -20.46
CA THR A 357 -10.91 -3.08 -19.28
C THR A 357 -12.44 -3.15 -19.38
N ALA A 358 -13.09 -2.08 -19.84
CA ALA A 358 -14.54 -2.09 -20.06
C ALA A 358 -14.96 -3.08 -21.15
N ALA A 359 -14.14 -3.32 -22.18
CA ALA A 359 -14.39 -4.33 -23.20
C ALA A 359 -14.35 -5.76 -22.63
N LEU A 360 -13.36 -6.05 -21.77
CA LEU A 360 -13.30 -7.31 -21.03
C LEU A 360 -14.54 -7.51 -20.15
N VAL A 361 -14.90 -6.49 -19.35
CA VAL A 361 -16.08 -6.51 -18.49
C VAL A 361 -17.36 -6.77 -19.29
N ARG A 362 -17.56 -6.05 -20.41
CA ARG A 362 -18.72 -6.27 -21.29
C ARG A 362 -18.80 -7.70 -21.77
N LYS A 363 -17.67 -8.28 -22.21
CA LYS A 363 -17.62 -9.66 -22.68
C LYS A 363 -18.04 -10.66 -21.60
N PHE A 364 -17.56 -10.47 -20.37
CA PHE A 364 -17.95 -11.29 -19.22
C PHE A 364 -19.44 -11.13 -18.88
N CYS A 365 -19.95 -9.90 -18.85
CA CYS A 365 -21.36 -9.64 -18.60
C CYS A 365 -22.29 -10.24 -19.66
N GLU A 366 -21.94 -10.12 -20.95
CA GLU A 366 -22.70 -10.71 -22.07
C GLU A 366 -22.72 -12.24 -22.01
N ALA A 367 -21.67 -12.86 -21.47
CA ALA A 367 -21.59 -14.29 -21.24
C ALA A 367 -22.29 -14.77 -19.95
N GLY A 368 -22.83 -13.85 -19.13
CA GLY A 368 -23.56 -14.14 -17.90
C GLY A 368 -22.70 -14.20 -16.63
N THR A 369 -21.41 -13.84 -16.70
CA THR A 369 -20.60 -13.65 -15.49
C THR A 369 -21.10 -12.42 -14.74
N ASN A 370 -21.32 -12.53 -13.43
CA ASN A 370 -21.71 -11.41 -12.59
C ASN A 370 -20.49 -10.52 -12.28
N VAL A 371 -20.40 -9.33 -12.88
CA VAL A 371 -19.25 -8.43 -12.72
C VAL A 371 -19.66 -7.09 -12.12
N ARG A 372 -19.14 -6.77 -10.93
CA ARG A 372 -19.15 -5.41 -10.39
C ARG A 372 -17.92 -4.67 -10.90
N TYR A 373 -18.09 -3.71 -11.80
CA TYR A 373 -16.97 -2.92 -12.34
C TYR A 373 -17.00 -1.48 -11.80
N LEU A 374 -15.86 -1.02 -11.25
CA LEU A 374 -15.69 0.34 -10.72
C LEU A 374 -14.52 1.06 -11.43
N PRO A 375 -14.80 1.87 -12.46
CA PRO A 375 -13.83 2.84 -12.98
C PRO A 375 -13.71 4.03 -12.02
N TYR A 376 -12.49 4.42 -11.68
CA TYR A 376 -12.20 5.58 -10.82
C TYR A 376 -11.70 6.78 -11.61
N ALA A 377 -12.40 7.91 -11.49
CA ALA A 377 -12.13 9.14 -12.25
C ALA A 377 -10.77 9.73 -11.89
N GLY A 378 -9.95 10.04 -12.90
CA GLY A 378 -8.69 10.75 -12.75
C GLY A 378 -7.58 10.00 -12.01
N LEU A 379 -7.84 8.78 -11.50
CA LEU A 379 -6.85 8.01 -10.75
C LEU A 379 -5.84 7.33 -11.69
N ASP A 380 -4.57 7.39 -11.29
CA ASP A 380 -3.43 6.68 -11.89
C ASP A 380 -3.36 5.22 -11.40
N HIS A 381 -2.37 4.45 -11.88
CA HIS A 381 -2.25 3.04 -11.54
C HIS A 381 -2.00 2.79 -10.05
N THR A 382 -1.33 3.71 -9.34
CA THR A 382 -0.98 3.50 -7.92
C THR A 382 -2.09 3.96 -6.99
N THR A 383 -2.78 5.05 -7.33
CA THR A 383 -3.90 5.58 -6.55
C THR A 383 -5.12 4.69 -6.68
N ALA A 384 -5.41 4.15 -7.87
CA ALA A 384 -6.52 3.24 -8.09
C ALA A 384 -6.45 1.97 -7.20
N LEU A 385 -5.24 1.44 -6.94
CA LEU A 385 -5.00 0.34 -5.99
C LEU A 385 -5.69 0.61 -4.67
N ILE A 386 -5.47 1.80 -4.10
CA ILE A 386 -5.84 2.13 -2.74
C ILE A 386 -7.35 2.35 -2.63
N PHE A 387 -7.90 3.13 -3.57
CA PHE A 387 -9.32 3.47 -3.57
C PHE A 387 -10.22 2.29 -3.91
N GLY A 388 -9.83 1.46 -4.87
CA GLY A 388 -10.64 0.29 -5.24
C GLY A 388 -10.50 -0.88 -4.28
N MET A 389 -9.42 -0.93 -3.50
CA MET A 389 -9.22 -1.96 -2.49
C MET A 389 -10.19 -1.83 -1.31
N LEU A 390 -10.53 -0.63 -0.84
CA LEU A 390 -11.44 -0.46 0.31
C LEU A 390 -12.86 -1.03 0.05
N PRO A 391 -13.55 -0.75 -1.07
CA PRO A 391 -14.84 -1.38 -1.35
C PRO A 391 -14.66 -2.83 -1.82
N GLY A 392 -13.54 -3.17 -2.46
CA GLY A 392 -13.18 -4.56 -2.78
C GLY A 392 -13.10 -5.42 -1.51
N TRP A 393 -12.66 -4.82 -0.40
CA TRP A 393 -12.67 -5.47 0.89
C TRP A 393 -14.10 -5.75 1.39
N ALA A 394 -14.96 -4.74 1.43
CA ALA A 394 -16.36 -4.93 1.81
C ALA A 394 -17.02 -6.03 0.95
N TRP A 395 -16.75 -6.02 -0.35
CA TRP A 395 -17.21 -7.04 -1.29
C TRP A 395 -16.73 -8.46 -0.93
N MET A 396 -15.43 -8.68 -0.70
CA MET A 396 -14.91 -10.00 -0.31
C MET A 396 -15.52 -10.51 1.00
N THR A 397 -15.72 -9.61 1.96
CA THR A 397 -16.34 -9.94 3.25
C THR A 397 -17.76 -10.48 3.05
N ASN A 398 -18.53 -9.82 2.19
CA ASN A 398 -19.89 -10.22 1.82
C ASN A 398 -19.89 -11.59 1.13
N ILE A 399 -19.02 -11.82 0.15
CA ILE A 399 -18.89 -13.10 -0.55
C ILE A 399 -18.54 -14.24 0.42
N PHE A 400 -17.57 -14.02 1.32
CA PHE A 400 -17.24 -15.02 2.34
C PHE A 400 -18.45 -15.34 3.23
N ASN A 401 -19.25 -14.34 3.58
CA ASN A 401 -20.47 -14.49 4.38
C ASN A 401 -21.67 -15.03 3.57
N GLY A 402 -21.50 -15.32 2.27
CA GLY A 402 -22.56 -15.89 1.42
C GLY A 402 -23.58 -14.86 0.93
N ILE A 403 -23.21 -13.58 0.94
CA ILE A 403 -24.02 -12.50 0.38
C ILE A 403 -23.63 -12.33 -1.08
N GLU A 404 -24.54 -12.65 -1.99
CA GLU A 404 -24.38 -12.36 -3.41
C GLU A 404 -24.71 -10.89 -3.69
N LEU A 405 -23.79 -10.21 -4.37
CA LEU A 405 -23.98 -8.82 -4.78
C LEU A 405 -24.21 -8.78 -6.29
N PRO A 406 -25.28 -8.14 -6.77
CA PRO A 406 -25.54 -8.05 -8.20
C PRO A 406 -24.51 -7.12 -8.88
N GLY A 407 -24.32 -7.36 -10.17
CA GLY A 407 -23.39 -6.64 -11.05
C GLY A 407 -23.88 -6.69 -12.49
N CYS A 408 -23.06 -6.20 -13.42
CA CYS A 408 -23.41 -6.01 -14.83
C CYS A 408 -24.60 -5.07 -15.04
N HIS A 409 -24.80 -4.11 -14.14
CA HIS A 409 -25.79 -3.05 -14.36
C HIS A 409 -25.33 -2.09 -15.46
N GLN A 410 -26.28 -1.39 -16.09
CA GLN A 410 -25.95 -0.39 -17.11
C GLN A 410 -24.99 0.70 -16.57
N ASN A 411 -25.11 1.03 -15.27
CA ASN A 411 -24.19 1.95 -14.59
C ASN A 411 -22.79 1.34 -14.37
N ASP A 412 -22.68 0.02 -14.18
CA ASP A 412 -21.38 -0.66 -14.03
C ASP A 412 -20.61 -0.70 -15.36
N LEU A 413 -21.32 -0.60 -16.50
CA LEU A 413 -20.74 -0.58 -17.84
C LEU A 413 -20.58 0.84 -18.42
N ASN A 414 -21.10 1.86 -17.72
CA ASN A 414 -21.08 3.23 -18.19
C ASN A 414 -19.78 3.91 -17.76
N LEU A 415 -18.90 4.19 -18.73
CA LEU A 415 -17.65 4.92 -18.52
C LEU A 415 -17.86 6.36 -18.06
N ASP A 416 -19.06 6.93 -18.25
CA ASP A 416 -19.43 8.26 -17.74
C ASP A 416 -20.03 8.21 -16.33
N ALA A 417 -20.51 7.04 -15.89
CA ALA A 417 -20.91 6.78 -14.50
C ALA A 417 -19.68 6.42 -13.67
N VAL A 418 -18.69 7.30 -13.70
CA VAL A 418 -17.49 7.13 -12.90
C VAL A 418 -17.87 7.31 -11.44
N VAL A 419 -17.37 6.43 -10.57
CA VAL A 419 -17.62 6.52 -9.12
C VAL A 419 -17.20 7.91 -8.65
N GLY A 420 -18.19 8.75 -8.35
CA GLY A 420 -17.97 10.12 -7.93
C GLY A 420 -17.55 10.20 -6.46
N GLU A 421 -17.19 11.41 -6.04
CA GLU A 421 -16.76 11.75 -4.67
C GLU A 421 -17.75 11.28 -3.57
N GLY A 422 -19.03 11.11 -3.89
CA GLY A 422 -20.09 10.62 -2.99
C GLY A 422 -20.26 9.10 -2.91
N ASP A 423 -20.06 8.37 -4.01
CA ASP A 423 -20.38 6.93 -4.10
C ASP A 423 -19.37 6.06 -3.32
N ILE A 424 -18.14 6.55 -3.13
CA ILE A 424 -17.09 5.88 -2.34
C ILE A 424 -17.49 5.79 -0.86
N LEU A 425 -18.23 6.78 -0.35
CA LEU A 425 -18.64 6.86 1.06
C LEU A 425 -19.84 5.95 1.35
N GLU A 426 -20.82 5.90 0.45
CA GLU A 426 -22.01 5.05 0.59
C GLU A 426 -21.66 3.56 0.59
N TYR A 427 -20.63 3.17 -0.18
CA TYR A 427 -20.11 1.80 -0.21
C TYR A 427 -19.22 1.42 0.99
N SER A 428 -18.56 2.40 1.62
CA SER A 428 -17.58 2.14 2.69
C SER A 428 -18.18 2.23 4.09
N PHE A 429 -19.26 3.00 4.29
CA PHE A 429 -19.84 3.28 5.60
C PHE A 429 -21.36 3.50 5.49
N PRO A 430 -22.18 2.45 5.56
CA PRO A 430 -23.63 2.59 5.62
C PRO A 430 -24.00 3.03 7.05
N ASP A 431 -24.05 4.34 7.28
CA ASP A 431 -24.81 5.03 8.35
C ASP A 431 -24.21 6.44 8.55
N GLN A 432 -24.73 7.43 7.82
CA GLN A 432 -24.54 8.84 8.17
C GLN A 432 -25.87 9.58 8.08
N GLU A 433 -26.53 9.74 9.24
CA GLU A 433 -27.56 10.75 9.40
C GLU A 433 -26.94 12.15 9.23
N ILE A 434 -27.51 12.89 8.28
CA ILE A 434 -27.18 14.29 7.98
C ILE A 434 -27.82 15.17 9.05
N PHE A 435 -27.00 15.76 9.93
CA PHE A 435 -27.45 16.86 10.80
C PHE A 435 -26.93 18.20 10.30
N GLN A 436 -27.86 19.16 10.19
CA GLN A 436 -27.62 20.55 9.80
C GLN A 436 -26.72 21.29 10.81
N ALA A 437 -25.89 22.18 10.30
CA ALA A 437 -24.95 23.02 11.04
C ALA A 437 -25.64 24.08 11.94
N PRO A 438 -25.01 24.43 13.07
CA PRO A 438 -25.12 25.76 13.64
C PRO A 438 -23.78 26.54 13.62
N HIS A 439 -23.94 27.84 13.36
CA HIS A 439 -23.06 29.00 13.51
C HIS A 439 -21.64 28.85 14.12
N LEU A 440 -20.67 29.47 13.42
CA LEU A 440 -19.38 29.94 13.96
C LEU A 440 -19.61 30.87 15.18
N GLY A 441 -19.37 30.35 16.38
CA GLY A 441 -19.26 31.14 17.60
C GLY A 441 -17.82 31.12 18.10
N GLU A 442 -17.24 32.30 18.33
CA GLU A 442 -15.96 32.46 19.04
C GLU A 442 -16.09 31.88 20.46
N LEU A 443 -15.23 30.93 20.82
CA LEU A 443 -15.10 30.46 22.21
C LEU A 443 -13.90 31.17 22.85
N LYS A 444 -14.13 31.90 23.93
CA LYS A 444 -13.04 32.43 24.77
C LYS A 444 -12.47 31.29 25.63
N CYS A 445 -11.20 31.34 26.01
CA CYS A 445 -10.63 30.30 26.88
C CYS A 445 -11.35 30.17 28.24
N ASP A 446 -12.13 31.18 28.64
CA ASP A 446 -12.98 31.15 29.84
C ASP A 446 -14.19 30.20 29.71
N ASP A 447 -14.57 29.80 28.49
CA ASP A 447 -15.62 28.80 28.22
C ASP A 447 -15.06 27.35 28.23
N LEU A 448 -13.76 27.16 28.52
CA LEU A 448 -13.20 25.84 28.81
C LEU A 448 -13.78 25.34 30.13
N SER A 449 -14.53 24.24 30.08
CA SER A 449 -15.30 23.74 31.22
C SER A 449 -14.48 23.41 32.48
N GLU A 450 -13.16 23.25 32.41
CA GLU A 450 -12.32 23.02 33.60
C GLU A 450 -10.91 23.65 33.50
N PRO A 451 -10.58 24.71 34.27
CA PRO A 451 -9.22 25.28 34.39
C PRO A 451 -8.13 24.26 34.79
N LYS A 452 -8.55 23.13 35.37
CA LYS A 452 -7.69 22.03 35.79
C LYS A 452 -7.09 21.26 34.63
N GLU A 453 -7.84 21.03 33.55
CA GLU A 453 -7.38 20.22 32.41
C GLU A 453 -6.32 20.95 31.59
N LEU A 454 -6.42 22.28 31.48
CA LEU A 454 -5.38 23.11 30.86
C LEU A 454 -4.08 23.11 31.70
N ALA A 455 -4.21 23.16 33.02
CA ALA A 455 -3.06 23.05 33.92
C ALA A 455 -2.41 21.66 33.84
N GLU A 456 -3.20 20.59 33.71
CA GLU A 456 -2.69 19.24 33.46
C GLU A 456 -2.01 19.12 32.09
N ALA A 457 -2.57 19.75 31.04
CA ALA A 457 -1.96 19.77 29.72
C ALA A 457 -0.58 20.44 29.72
N TYR A 458 -0.35 21.47 30.54
CA TYR A 458 0.95 22.13 30.66
C TYR A 458 2.06 21.21 31.19
N GLU A 459 1.73 20.22 32.00
CA GLU A 459 2.69 19.25 32.54
C GLU A 459 2.98 18.08 31.58
N LEU A 460 2.24 17.96 30.47
CA LEU A 460 2.46 16.91 29.48
C LEU A 460 3.68 17.20 28.61
N GLU A 461 4.39 16.14 28.23
CA GLU A 461 5.58 16.20 27.39
C GLU A 461 5.23 16.03 25.90
N LEU A 462 5.78 16.91 25.09
CA LEU A 462 5.86 16.83 23.64
C LEU A 462 7.23 16.32 23.23
N GLN A 463 7.35 15.84 22.00
CA GLN A 463 8.62 15.46 21.40
C GLN A 463 9.05 16.48 20.34
N SER A 464 10.30 16.90 20.40
CA SER A 464 10.96 17.67 19.33
C SER A 464 11.29 16.78 18.12
N GLN A 465 11.77 17.39 17.04
CA GLN A 465 12.26 16.69 15.83
C GLN A 465 13.25 15.54 16.12
N ASN A 466 14.06 15.67 17.18
CA ASN A 466 15.05 14.67 17.58
C ASN A 466 14.52 13.68 18.64
N GLY A 467 13.22 13.67 18.90
CA GLY A 467 12.58 12.83 19.92
C GLY A 467 12.85 13.27 21.37
N GLN A 468 13.46 14.43 21.58
CA GLN A 468 13.71 14.93 22.94
C GLN A 468 12.42 15.45 23.57
N PRO A 469 12.13 15.08 24.84
CA PRO A 469 10.94 15.55 25.55
C PRO A 469 11.04 17.04 25.88
N ILE A 470 9.93 17.75 25.77
CA ILE A 470 9.76 19.15 26.16
C ILE A 470 8.37 19.36 26.72
N ARG A 471 8.23 20.00 27.87
CA ARG A 471 6.90 20.24 28.46
C ARG A 471 6.12 21.26 27.65
N PHE A 472 4.83 21.00 27.44
CA PHE A 472 3.94 21.91 26.72
C PHE A 472 3.89 23.30 27.39
N GLY A 473 3.85 23.34 28.73
CA GLY A 473 3.89 24.58 29.50
C GLY A 473 5.14 25.43 29.24
N GLU A 474 6.31 24.81 29.04
CA GLU A 474 7.57 25.52 28.75
C GLU A 474 7.52 26.22 27.39
N LEU A 475 6.85 25.62 26.40
CA LEU A 475 6.67 26.19 25.06
C LEU A 475 5.74 27.39 25.06
N VAL A 476 4.62 27.32 25.80
CA VAL A 476 3.60 28.38 25.78
C VAL A 476 3.85 29.51 26.79
N ALA A 477 4.58 29.24 27.88
CA ALA A 477 4.95 30.25 28.88
C ALA A 477 6.22 31.04 28.51
N GLY A 478 7.12 30.46 27.70
CA GLY A 478 8.40 31.05 27.32
C GLY A 478 9.41 31.10 28.47
N LYS A 479 10.72 31.18 28.15
CA LYS A 479 11.82 31.27 29.13
C LYS A 479 11.95 32.63 29.85
N GLY A 480 10.83 33.31 30.12
CA GLY A 480 10.76 34.54 30.91
C GLY A 480 10.01 35.67 30.21
N GLY A 481 8.83 36.02 30.76
CA GLY A 481 8.14 37.29 30.57
C GLY A 481 7.42 37.50 29.22
N GLN A 482 6.11 37.75 29.28
CA GLN A 482 5.31 38.41 28.24
C GLN A 482 5.68 37.99 26.79
N ILE A 483 5.35 36.76 26.40
CA ILE A 483 5.40 36.32 24.99
C ILE A 483 4.00 35.91 24.55
N THR A 484 3.62 36.23 23.32
CA THR A 484 2.44 35.68 22.67
C THR A 484 2.83 34.42 21.89
N THR A 485 2.34 33.25 22.29
CA THR A 485 2.60 31.98 21.60
C THR A 485 1.35 31.53 20.88
N ILE A 486 1.44 31.44 19.56
CA ILE A 486 0.41 30.87 18.69
C ILE A 486 0.74 29.39 18.52
N VAL A 487 -0.21 28.52 18.83
CA VAL A 487 -0.06 27.07 18.70
C VAL A 487 -1.04 26.58 17.65
N ILE A 488 -0.52 26.04 16.56
CA ILE A 488 -1.32 25.37 15.52
C ILE A 488 -1.22 23.87 15.76
N PHE A 489 -2.32 23.24 16.14
CA PHE A 489 -2.42 21.79 16.20
C PHE A 489 -2.88 21.26 14.86
N ILE A 490 -2.05 20.49 14.17
CA ILE A 490 -2.44 19.81 12.93
C ILE A 490 -3.19 18.50 13.28
N ARG A 491 -4.00 18.00 12.36
CA ARG A 491 -4.73 16.73 12.47
C ARG A 491 -3.76 15.55 12.50
N HIS A 492 -2.93 15.44 11.47
CA HIS A 492 -1.91 14.39 11.34
C HIS A 492 -0.90 14.76 10.23
N PHE A 493 0.32 14.21 10.29
CA PHE A 493 1.42 14.55 9.36
C PHE A 493 1.17 14.16 7.90
N PHE A 494 0.15 13.36 7.61
CA PHE A 494 -0.24 13.02 6.23
C PHE A 494 -1.46 13.79 5.73
N CYS A 495 -2.04 14.70 6.52
CA CYS A 495 -3.21 15.46 6.10
C CYS A 495 -2.80 16.47 5.03
N ALA A 496 -3.24 16.27 3.79
CA ALA A 496 -2.92 17.18 2.69
C ALA A 496 -3.47 18.60 2.91
N TYR A 497 -4.62 18.75 3.57
CA TYR A 497 -5.14 20.07 3.92
C TYR A 497 -4.28 20.77 4.97
N ASP A 498 -3.76 20.06 5.97
CA ASP A 498 -2.85 20.66 6.97
C ASP A 498 -1.50 20.99 6.34
N GLN A 499 -1.04 20.20 5.37
CA GLN A 499 0.18 20.50 4.63
C GLN A 499 0.06 21.81 3.83
N GLU A 500 -1.07 22.01 3.14
CA GLU A 500 -1.35 23.29 2.46
C GLU A 500 -1.52 24.42 3.46
N TYR A 501 -2.23 24.17 4.56
CA TYR A 501 -2.43 25.15 5.62
C TYR A 501 -1.09 25.66 6.18
N VAL A 502 -0.20 24.75 6.55
CA VAL A 502 1.15 25.07 7.07
C VAL A 502 1.98 25.80 6.03
N ARG A 503 1.88 25.44 4.73
CA ARG A 503 2.58 26.16 3.65
C ARG A 503 2.09 27.60 3.52
N VAL A 504 0.77 27.82 3.55
CA VAL A 504 0.18 29.16 3.47
C VAL A 504 0.51 29.98 4.72
N ALA A 505 0.41 29.39 5.91
CA ALA A 505 0.75 30.03 7.17
C ALA A 505 2.23 30.45 7.20
N SER A 506 3.15 29.57 6.80
CA SER A 506 4.59 29.84 6.76
C SER A 506 4.96 31.00 5.83
N ARG A 507 4.20 31.20 4.74
CA ARG A 507 4.41 32.32 3.80
C ARG A 507 3.78 33.64 4.25
N ARG A 508 2.69 33.59 5.04
CA ARG A 508 1.92 34.78 5.43
C ARG A 508 2.22 35.30 6.83
N LEU A 509 2.58 34.43 7.77
CA LEU A 509 2.82 34.75 9.18
C LEU A 509 4.32 34.83 9.49
N THR A 510 5.09 35.52 8.63
CA THR A 510 6.55 35.62 8.80
C THR A 510 6.91 36.30 10.13
N ASP A 511 8.13 36.07 10.63
CA ASP A 511 8.63 36.74 11.84
C ASP A 511 8.48 38.27 11.76
N SER A 512 8.65 38.84 10.56
CA SER A 512 8.40 40.27 10.32
C SER A 512 6.95 40.65 10.57
N VAL A 513 5.97 39.87 10.11
CA VAL A 513 4.55 40.14 10.34
C VAL A 513 4.21 39.95 11.81
N LEU A 514 4.67 38.86 12.42
CA LEU A 514 4.44 38.57 13.84
C LEU A 514 5.05 39.64 14.76
N SER A 515 6.17 40.26 14.37
CA SER A 515 6.79 41.37 15.09
C SER A 515 6.02 42.70 15.00
N THR A 516 5.09 42.83 14.03
CA THR A 516 4.29 44.05 13.83
C THR A 516 2.92 44.02 14.53
N LEU A 517 2.56 42.90 15.16
CA LEU A 517 1.29 42.76 15.85
C LEU A 517 1.21 43.68 17.08
N PRO A 518 0.04 44.33 17.35
CA PRO A 518 -0.14 45.17 18.52
C PRO A 518 0.12 44.38 19.80
N SER A 519 1.06 44.84 20.64
CA SER A 519 1.41 44.12 21.85
C SER A 519 0.79 44.78 23.09
N PRO A 520 0.03 44.02 23.91
CA PRO A 520 -0.06 44.31 25.32
C PRO A 520 0.99 43.54 26.16
N ALA A 521 1.77 42.60 25.57
CA ALA A 521 2.64 41.70 26.33
C ALA A 521 3.76 41.02 25.51
N GLY A 522 4.67 41.78 24.89
CA GLY A 522 5.95 41.34 24.27
C GLY A 522 5.87 40.58 22.92
N PRO A 523 6.98 39.94 22.47
CA PRO A 523 7.13 39.38 21.13
C PRO A 523 6.14 38.23 20.84
N SER A 524 5.88 37.95 19.57
CA SER A 524 5.01 36.85 19.14
C SER A 524 5.81 35.72 18.49
N GLN A 525 5.47 34.47 18.79
CA GLN A 525 6.01 33.28 18.14
C GLN A 525 4.89 32.33 17.71
N LEU A 526 5.15 31.50 16.71
CA LEU A 526 4.23 30.46 16.23
C LEU A 526 4.94 29.10 16.30
N ILE A 527 4.23 28.10 16.82
CA ILE A 527 4.69 26.70 16.85
C ILE A 527 3.59 25.78 16.31
N ILE A 528 4.01 24.66 15.74
CA ILE A 528 3.10 23.64 15.20
C ILE A 528 3.22 22.37 16.06
N ILE A 529 2.09 21.74 16.39
CA ILE A 529 2.04 20.48 17.12
C ILE A 529 1.26 19.45 16.30
N GLY A 530 1.86 18.28 16.06
CA GLY A 530 1.19 17.10 15.47
C GLY A 530 0.85 16.04 16.51
N CYS A 531 0.08 15.02 16.12
CA CYS A 531 -0.25 13.86 16.95
C CYS A 531 0.45 12.55 16.52
N GLY A 532 1.45 12.64 15.63
CA GLY A 532 2.19 11.49 15.10
C GLY A 532 3.53 11.26 15.80
N ASP A 533 4.35 10.38 15.24
CA ASP A 533 5.71 10.11 15.72
C ASP A 533 6.68 11.26 15.37
N SER A 534 7.66 11.53 16.21
CA SER A 534 8.65 12.59 15.97
C SER A 534 9.45 12.40 14.69
N GLN A 535 9.61 11.16 14.24
CA GLN A 535 10.27 10.83 12.97
C GLN A 535 9.54 11.38 11.74
N ARG A 536 8.26 11.75 11.88
CA ARG A 536 7.48 12.38 10.80
C ARG A 536 7.70 13.88 10.68
N ILE A 537 8.36 14.52 11.64
CA ILE A 537 8.62 15.97 11.61
C ILE A 537 9.52 16.33 10.41
N VAL A 538 10.64 15.62 10.19
CA VAL A 538 11.57 15.98 9.08
C VAL A 538 10.90 15.82 7.71
N PRO A 539 10.24 14.69 7.39
CA PRO A 539 9.51 14.57 6.13
C PRO A 539 8.41 15.61 5.98
N TYR A 540 7.70 15.96 7.07
CA TYR A 540 6.65 16.97 7.03
C TYR A 540 7.20 18.37 6.73
N VAL A 541 8.29 18.78 7.39
CA VAL A 541 8.97 20.07 7.11
C VAL A 541 9.42 20.14 5.65
N SER A 542 10.01 19.06 5.13
CA SER A 542 10.43 18.98 3.73
C SER A 542 9.25 19.11 2.75
N GLU A 543 8.08 18.62 3.13
CA GLU A 543 6.88 18.66 2.28
C GLU A 543 6.20 20.03 2.32
N THR A 544 6.11 20.66 3.51
CA THR A 544 5.33 21.88 3.70
C THR A 544 6.16 23.16 3.58
N GLU A 545 7.48 23.07 3.55
CA GLU A 545 8.39 24.23 3.70
C GLU A 545 8.10 25.00 5.01
N ALA A 546 7.81 24.27 6.10
CA ALA A 546 7.40 24.89 7.36
C ALA A 546 8.48 25.86 7.87
N ALA A 547 8.08 27.11 8.14
CA ALA A 547 8.98 28.15 8.66
C ALA A 547 9.08 28.14 10.20
N PHE A 548 8.23 27.37 10.87
CA PHE A 548 8.07 27.40 12.32
C PHE A 548 8.49 26.07 12.96
N PRO A 549 8.94 26.08 14.23
CA PRO A 549 9.24 24.86 14.96
C PRO A 549 8.03 23.91 15.04
N ILE A 550 8.28 22.62 14.77
CA ILE A 550 7.27 21.57 14.86
C ILE A 550 7.62 20.62 16.01
N TYR A 551 6.62 20.35 16.85
CA TYR A 551 6.64 19.36 17.92
C TYR A 551 5.55 18.32 17.69
N THR A 552 5.55 17.25 18.45
CA THR A 552 4.50 16.24 18.35
C THR A 552 4.12 15.64 19.70
N ASP A 553 2.85 15.31 19.87
CA ASP A 553 2.29 14.49 20.94
C ASP A 553 1.88 13.13 20.36
N PRO A 554 2.78 12.12 20.32
CA PRO A 554 2.43 10.82 19.78
C PRO A 554 1.35 10.09 20.58
N THR A 555 1.09 10.52 21.82
CA THR A 555 0.06 9.93 22.69
C THR A 555 -1.33 10.49 22.41
N GLY A 556 -1.40 11.72 21.88
CA GLY A 556 -2.65 12.46 21.69
C GLY A 556 -3.29 12.95 23.00
N THR A 557 -2.61 12.81 24.14
CA THR A 557 -3.16 13.17 25.46
C THR A 557 -3.41 14.67 25.57
N ILE A 558 -2.56 15.52 24.97
CA ILE A 558 -2.77 16.98 24.92
C ILE A 558 -4.01 17.29 24.07
N TYR A 559 -4.20 16.62 22.94
CA TYR A 559 -5.40 16.78 22.11
C TYR A 559 -6.68 16.42 22.89
N GLU A 560 -6.62 15.35 23.69
CA GLU A 560 -7.71 14.91 24.56
C GLU A 560 -8.00 15.93 25.68
N LYS A 561 -6.98 16.39 26.41
CA LYS A 561 -7.11 17.38 27.49
C LYS A 561 -7.59 18.75 27.00
N LEU A 562 -7.28 19.09 25.76
CA LEU A 562 -7.77 20.31 25.11
C LEU A 562 -9.13 20.10 24.41
N HIS A 563 -9.75 18.92 24.55
CA HIS A 563 -11.05 18.58 23.97
C HIS A 563 -11.12 18.76 22.46
N MET A 564 -10.06 18.41 21.73
CA MET A 564 -10.09 18.43 20.28
C MET A 564 -11.03 17.35 19.76
N LYS A 565 -11.86 17.71 18.77
CA LYS A 565 -12.84 16.78 18.21
C LYS A 565 -12.16 15.63 17.49
N ARG A 566 -12.86 14.50 17.43
CA ARG A 566 -12.47 13.35 16.63
C ARG A 566 -13.57 13.03 15.62
N THR A 567 -13.48 13.60 14.43
CA THR A 567 -14.47 13.43 13.36
C THR A 567 -13.79 13.28 11.99
N ARG A 568 -14.59 12.91 10.99
CA ARG A 568 -14.21 12.81 9.58
C ARG A 568 -15.14 13.62 8.67
N SER A 569 -16.02 14.43 9.25
CA SER A 569 -17.00 15.23 8.53
C SER A 569 -16.34 16.28 7.64
N HIS A 570 -16.95 16.55 6.47
CA HIS A 570 -16.52 17.54 5.46
C HIS A 570 -15.13 17.28 4.84
N MET A 571 -14.64 16.04 4.86
CA MET A 571 -13.36 15.66 4.25
C MET A 571 -13.30 15.92 2.75
N THR A 572 -14.42 15.79 2.06
CA THR A 572 -14.56 16.01 0.62
C THR A 572 -14.67 17.47 0.22
N GLN A 573 -14.78 18.39 1.19
CA GLN A 573 -14.90 19.82 0.92
C GLN A 573 -13.54 20.49 1.20
N PRO A 574 -12.80 20.90 0.15
CA PRO A 574 -11.52 21.56 0.34
C PRO A 574 -11.69 22.88 1.09
N PRO A 575 -10.84 23.17 2.08
CA PRO A 575 -10.85 24.45 2.77
C PRO A 575 -10.50 25.60 1.82
N SER A 576 -10.93 26.82 2.15
CA SER A 576 -10.62 28.03 1.38
C SER A 576 -9.11 28.31 1.23
N TYR A 577 -8.28 27.76 2.12
CA TYR A 577 -6.83 27.86 2.10
C TYR A 577 -6.13 26.75 1.30
N ALA A 578 -6.82 25.66 0.92
CA ALA A 578 -6.25 24.60 0.10
C ALA A 578 -6.79 24.68 -1.34
N GLN A 579 -5.89 24.87 -2.31
CA GLN A 579 -6.24 24.87 -3.74
C GLN A 579 -6.14 23.47 -4.37
N ILE A 580 -6.16 22.41 -3.55
CA ILE A 580 -6.05 21.02 -4.01
C ILE A 580 -7.43 20.35 -3.90
N PRO A 581 -8.00 19.80 -5.00
CA PRO A 581 -9.22 19.01 -4.96
C PRO A 581 -9.08 17.80 -4.02
N PHE A 582 -10.19 17.34 -3.42
CA PHE A 582 -10.17 16.27 -2.41
C PHE A 582 -9.45 15.00 -2.91
N PHE A 583 -9.77 14.52 -4.11
CA PHE A 583 -9.11 13.32 -4.67
C PHE A 583 -7.61 13.50 -4.90
N SER A 584 -7.18 14.68 -5.34
CA SER A 584 -5.76 15.00 -5.50
C SER A 584 -5.06 15.08 -4.14
N ALA A 585 -5.72 15.65 -3.14
CA ALA A 585 -5.24 15.77 -1.77
C ALA A 585 -5.09 14.38 -1.13
N LEU A 586 -6.12 13.54 -1.27
CA LEU A 586 -6.15 12.18 -0.76
C LEU A 586 -5.14 11.27 -1.51
N GLY A 587 -5.04 11.40 -2.83
CA GLY A 587 -4.01 10.73 -3.63
C GLY A 587 -2.59 11.13 -3.22
N LYS A 588 -2.34 12.42 -2.95
CA LYS A 588 -1.06 12.92 -2.42
C LYS A 588 -0.74 12.31 -1.05
N THR A 589 -1.69 12.35 -0.12
CA THR A 589 -1.61 11.72 1.22
C THR A 589 -1.23 10.24 1.09
N PHE A 590 -1.94 9.50 0.25
CA PHE A 590 -1.71 8.07 0.07
C PHE A 590 -0.41 7.76 -0.67
N LYS A 591 -0.01 8.54 -1.68
CA LYS A 591 1.28 8.40 -2.37
C LYS A 591 2.45 8.66 -1.43
N GLN A 592 2.33 9.65 -0.54
CA GLN A 592 3.32 9.89 0.51
C GLN A 592 3.36 8.74 1.51
N MET A 593 2.22 8.18 1.91
CA MET A 593 2.17 7.01 2.77
C MET A 593 2.80 5.79 2.11
N PHE A 594 2.47 5.52 0.84
CA PHE A 594 3.04 4.43 0.05
C PHE A 594 4.56 4.55 -0.05
N ARG A 595 5.09 5.74 -0.40
CA ARG A 595 6.53 6.03 -0.40
C ARG A 595 7.18 5.91 0.97
N SER A 596 6.41 6.16 2.03
CA SER A 596 6.89 6.10 3.42
C SER A 596 6.90 4.67 3.98
N GLY A 597 6.36 3.68 3.26
CA GLY A 597 6.28 2.28 3.71
C GLY A 597 5.67 2.17 5.11
N TRP A 598 6.38 1.50 6.02
CA TRP A 598 5.93 1.32 7.41
C TRP A 598 5.82 2.61 8.23
N GLN A 599 6.48 3.69 7.81
CA GLN A 599 6.33 5.00 8.47
C GLN A 599 4.96 5.66 8.18
N ALA A 600 4.16 5.10 7.26
CA ALA A 600 2.78 5.54 7.02
C ALA A 600 1.88 5.48 8.27
N PHE A 601 2.13 4.52 9.17
CA PHE A 601 1.36 4.37 10.41
C PHE A 601 1.77 5.35 11.50
N ARG A 602 2.83 6.12 11.28
CA ARG A 602 3.40 7.07 12.24
C ARG A 602 2.88 8.51 12.08
N GLY A 603 1.88 8.70 11.22
CA GLY A 603 1.37 10.04 10.90
C GLY A 603 0.49 10.67 11.96
N GLY A 604 -0.09 9.89 12.87
CA GLY A 604 -1.14 10.33 13.79
C GLY A 604 -2.53 9.78 13.44
N GLY A 605 -3.50 10.00 14.32
CA GLY A 605 -4.85 9.45 14.18
C GLY A 605 -5.68 10.17 13.10
N TRP A 606 -6.22 9.43 12.13
CA TRP A 606 -6.99 10.00 11.00
C TRP A 606 -8.29 10.71 11.37
N ALA A 607 -8.91 10.32 12.49
CA ALA A 607 -10.10 10.99 12.99
C ALA A 607 -9.75 12.22 13.83
N GLN A 608 -8.48 12.45 14.18
CA GLN A 608 -8.10 13.58 15.01
C GLN A 608 -8.31 14.89 14.25
N ASN A 609 -8.99 15.85 14.87
CA ASN A 609 -9.03 17.21 14.38
C ASN A 609 -7.94 18.06 15.04
N GLY A 610 -7.63 19.19 14.40
CA GLY A 610 -6.69 20.19 14.87
C GLY A 610 -7.37 21.45 15.41
N GLY A 611 -6.67 22.57 15.34
CA GLY A 611 -7.16 23.90 15.66
C GLY A 611 -6.05 24.86 16.08
N GLU A 612 -6.43 26.05 16.54
CA GLU A 612 -5.50 27.12 16.91
C GLU A 612 -5.73 27.62 18.34
N TRP A 613 -4.64 27.78 19.08
CA TRP A 613 -4.64 28.34 20.43
C TRP A 613 -3.71 29.54 20.48
N VAL A 614 -4.10 30.56 21.24
CA VAL A 614 -3.24 31.71 21.52
C VAL A 614 -3.01 31.81 23.02
N PHE A 615 -1.73 31.85 23.40
CA PHE A 615 -1.29 32.02 24.78
C PHE A 615 -0.56 33.35 24.92
N ARG A 616 -0.82 34.09 26.00
CA ARG A 616 -0.05 35.29 26.38
C ARG A 616 0.52 35.12 27.77
N GLY A 617 1.85 35.13 27.86
CA GLY A 617 2.55 34.88 29.12
C GLY A 617 2.12 33.57 29.79
N GLY A 618 1.91 32.51 28.99
CA GLY A 618 1.46 31.20 29.46
C GLY A 618 -0.02 31.11 29.81
N LYS A 619 -0.83 32.15 29.60
CA LYS A 619 -2.29 32.09 29.77
C LYS A 619 -2.99 31.98 28.43
N CYS A 620 -3.86 30.99 28.27
CA CYS A 620 -4.74 30.88 27.11
C CYS A 620 -5.65 32.11 27.02
N VAL A 621 -5.69 32.78 25.87
CA VAL A 621 -6.58 33.91 25.61
C VAL A 621 -7.56 33.66 24.45
N TYR A 622 -7.26 32.73 23.55
CA TYR A 622 -8.13 32.34 22.45
C TYR A 622 -8.03 30.85 22.12
N VAL A 623 -9.15 30.24 21.72
CA VAL A 623 -9.23 28.87 21.20
C VAL A 623 -10.13 28.80 19.97
N HIS A 624 -9.63 28.18 18.91
CA HIS A 624 -10.44 27.62 17.83
C HIS A 624 -10.23 26.11 17.79
N ARG A 625 -11.34 25.37 17.91
CA ARG A 625 -11.34 23.93 17.68
C ARG A 625 -11.96 23.66 16.33
N MET A 626 -11.28 22.89 15.52
CA MET A 626 -11.85 22.40 14.28
C MET A 626 -13.07 21.52 14.58
N GLU A 627 -14.21 21.94 14.06
CA GLU A 627 -15.47 21.20 14.11
C GLU A 627 -15.48 20.08 13.06
N HIS A 628 -14.74 20.28 11.97
CA HIS A 628 -14.65 19.38 10.82
C HIS A 628 -13.19 19.15 10.45
N VAL A 629 -12.91 18.41 9.38
CA VAL A 629 -11.50 18.11 9.02
C VAL A 629 -10.83 19.20 8.18
N SER A 630 -11.56 20.26 7.82
CA SER A 630 -11.16 21.29 6.85
C SER A 630 -11.52 22.71 7.30
N ASP A 631 -11.60 22.97 8.61
CA ASP A 631 -12.00 24.27 9.15
C ASP A 631 -10.96 24.88 10.11
N HIS A 632 -9.67 24.77 9.78
CA HIS A 632 -8.65 25.62 10.40
C HIS A 632 -8.95 27.11 10.15
N LEU A 633 -8.56 27.99 11.08
CA LEU A 633 -8.62 29.43 10.83
C LEU A 633 -7.66 29.82 9.72
N THR A 634 -8.10 30.60 8.74
CA THR A 634 -7.18 31.15 7.73
C THR A 634 -6.13 32.06 8.38
N ALA A 635 -4.96 32.21 7.74
CA ALA A 635 -3.93 33.13 8.24
C ALA A 635 -4.43 34.58 8.43
N GLY A 636 -5.41 35.02 7.64
CA GLY A 636 -6.04 36.34 7.80
C GLY A 636 -6.90 36.41 9.06
N GLN A 637 -7.77 35.43 9.28
CA GLN A 637 -8.59 35.34 10.51
C GLN A 637 -7.71 35.23 11.76
N LEU A 638 -6.60 34.49 11.69
CA LEU A 638 -5.66 34.39 12.81
C LEU A 638 -4.99 35.74 13.11
N LEU A 639 -4.66 36.55 12.10
CA LEU A 639 -4.15 37.91 12.30
C LEU A 639 -5.21 38.84 12.92
N GLU A 640 -6.47 38.72 12.53
CA GLU A 640 -7.58 39.48 13.13
C GLU A 640 -7.72 39.14 14.62
N VAL A 641 -7.71 37.86 14.99
CA VAL A 641 -7.71 37.38 16.38
C VAL A 641 -6.54 37.97 17.17
N LEU A 642 -5.34 38.01 16.57
CA LEU A 642 -4.15 38.54 17.23
C LEU A 642 -4.17 40.07 17.37
N SER A 643 -4.95 40.77 16.55
CA SER A 643 -5.08 42.24 16.58
C SER A 643 -6.15 42.75 17.55
N HIS A 644 -7.13 41.91 17.91
CA HIS A 644 -8.20 42.25 18.84
C HIS A 644 -7.83 41.94 20.30
N ASP A 645 -7.15 42.88 20.96
CA ASP A 645 -7.11 42.99 22.43
C ASP A 645 -6.58 44.37 22.85
N GLN A 646 -7.40 45.41 22.67
CA GLN A 646 -7.25 46.64 23.42
C GLN A 646 -8.18 46.57 24.65
N PRO A 647 -7.68 46.73 25.89
CA PRO A 647 -8.57 47.05 26.99
C PRO A 647 -9.22 48.41 26.70
N ALA A 648 -10.55 48.47 26.82
CA ALA A 648 -11.27 49.73 26.77
C ALA A 648 -10.71 50.68 27.83
N GLU A 649 -10.14 51.82 27.41
CA GLU A 649 -9.75 52.89 28.31
C GLU A 649 -10.98 53.35 29.10
N THR A 650 -10.97 53.10 30.41
CA THR A 650 -11.87 53.76 31.36
C THR A 650 -11.49 55.24 31.47
N LYS A 651 -12.50 56.11 31.30
CA LYS A 651 -12.45 57.54 31.66
C LYS A 651 -12.04 57.76 33.11
#